data_AF-A0A838VR39-F1
#
_entry.id   AF-A0A838VR39-F1
#
_cell.length_a   1.000
_cell.length_b   1.000
_cell.length_c   1.000
_cell.angle_alpha   90.00
_cell.angle_beta   90.00
_cell.angle_gamma   90.00
#
_symmetry.space_group_name_H-M   'P 1'
#
loop_
_entity.id
_entity.type
_entity.pdbx_description
1 polymer ?
#
loop_
_entity_poly.entity_id
_entity_poly.type
_entity_poly.pdbx_seq_one_letter_code
_entity_poly.pdbx_strand_id
1 'polypeptide(L)'
;MTLPDYIDNNQNKLEDVLRALILDESQTNLDIATGFFRIEAWIRLEPAFNTLTNLRLLIGRDPTIRPAEGDRIDLSRYFHHDVQKQLEVEKYKLRYKQQIDRLIAYLRQDHIHIRLYGAIGEGVQFLHAKTYIFDNYSIIGSSNFTPAGLCGNTELNVLNKTFAIAQDLRQNWFEKFWNEKSVDHDYKDKLLDALNASKFGSKAYTPYQVFLKALYELFKEDTLPDTSIRTSLELASFQQEGFVRAVGLLERHRGCIVADAVGLGKTYIGLRVLDHYLIKDKRPGYVPRALVVCPAQLRDLMWLKKLDEFGIKADVISQEEISRKTFDIRRYNKHDIIVVDESHNFRNSATNRYVNLQKLIGSGKRNKRVLLLTATPLNTSIYDLYHQILLLTRNTEKYYQEWGIPNLKIYFQALAKGEEEITELLFQTMVRRSRQDVIKRQLVGEEIYVGGLKIHFPKRCLKQFTYNFEANFQGLYVIIANQIDELHLAPYNIKAFKNQKTKHEQDDILRNVALVALMKSLYLKRLESSLIAFESSIRKQSNFQERFFTLLKHGKLLDGKNFRKMLAAEIDEEDNISVDELIESLDEIDIKDYQIDKLHEHIQSDINILGNIYNQLLQIKKNVEAGQDSDLKLAVFKQLLKNELKGQKILVFSYFKDTTDYLYNQLLADDDWLKVMSTDERLPIIDKITGETPGKQREEKVKRFAPKANIQSEQEQQN
;
A
#
# COMPACT_ATOMS: atom_id res chain seq x y z
N MET A 1 -21.29 48.69 47.00
CA MET A 1 -20.13 49.48 46.53
C MET A 1 -20.65 50.83 46.04
N THR A 2 -19.97 51.97 46.22
CA THR A 2 -20.43 53.22 45.58
C THR A 2 -20.29 53.09 44.07
N LEU A 3 -21.41 53.07 43.35
CA LEU A 3 -21.41 52.94 41.90
C LEU A 3 -20.70 54.13 41.24
N PRO A 4 -19.78 53.91 40.29
CA PRO A 4 -19.07 54.98 39.60
C PRO A 4 -19.97 55.70 38.60
N ASP A 5 -19.60 56.92 38.18
CA ASP A 5 -20.34 57.64 37.14
C ASP A 5 -19.89 57.26 35.71
N TYR A 6 -18.65 56.76 35.58
CA TYR A 6 -18.08 56.26 34.34
C TYR A 6 -17.35 54.93 34.52
N ILE A 7 -17.26 54.17 33.45
CA ILE A 7 -16.69 52.82 33.38
C ILE A 7 -15.67 52.81 32.25
N ASP A 8 -14.39 52.65 32.60
CA ASP A 8 -13.26 52.76 31.68
C ASP A 8 -12.45 51.45 31.50
N ASN A 9 -12.85 50.39 32.20
CA ASN A 9 -12.14 49.11 32.28
C ASN A 9 -10.72 49.18 32.84
N ASN A 10 -10.30 50.32 33.39
CA ASN A 10 -9.02 50.47 34.08
C ASN A 10 -9.25 50.62 35.59
N GLN A 11 -9.99 51.66 35.99
CA GLN A 11 -10.36 51.90 37.39
C GLN A 11 -11.67 51.18 37.73
N ASN A 12 -12.66 51.30 36.85
CA ASN A 12 -13.98 50.69 37.02
C ASN A 12 -14.24 49.76 35.85
N LYS A 13 -14.25 48.46 36.11
CA LYS A 13 -14.54 47.44 35.08
C LYS A 13 -16.02 47.26 34.90
N LEU A 14 -16.45 47.13 33.65
CA LEU A 14 -17.84 46.88 33.32
C LEU A 14 -18.34 45.57 33.94
N GLU A 15 -17.49 44.54 34.01
CA GLU A 15 -17.81 43.28 34.69
C GLU A 15 -18.24 43.50 36.15
N ASP A 16 -17.46 44.28 36.90
CA ASP A 16 -17.69 44.51 38.33
C ASP A 16 -18.95 45.36 38.56
N VAL A 17 -19.16 46.37 37.71
CA VAL A 17 -20.36 47.23 37.78
C VAL A 17 -21.63 46.46 37.43
N LEU A 18 -21.61 45.62 36.39
CA LEU A 18 -22.75 44.77 36.04
C LEU A 18 -23.09 43.80 37.18
N ARG A 19 -22.09 43.19 37.82
CA ARG A 19 -22.30 42.33 39.00
C ARG A 19 -22.91 43.11 40.15
N ALA A 20 -22.39 44.30 40.47
CA ALA A 20 -22.91 45.12 41.57
C ALA A 20 -24.36 45.56 41.32
N LEU A 21 -24.70 45.97 40.09
CA LEU A 21 -26.07 46.34 39.74
C LEU A 21 -27.04 45.15 39.91
N ILE A 22 -26.63 43.96 39.49
CA ILE A 22 -27.49 42.77 39.56
C ILE A 22 -27.61 42.24 41.00
N LEU A 23 -26.50 42.10 41.71
CA LEU A 23 -26.44 41.40 43.00
C LEU A 23 -26.66 42.33 44.19
N ASP A 24 -26.06 43.53 44.18
CA ASP A 24 -26.12 44.45 45.32
C ASP A 24 -27.35 45.36 45.21
N GLU A 25 -27.61 45.92 44.02
CA GLU A 25 -28.74 46.82 43.76
C GLU A 25 -30.03 46.09 43.31
N SER A 26 -29.99 44.75 43.31
CA SER A 26 -31.13 43.86 43.00
C SER A 26 -31.82 44.18 41.66
N GLN A 27 -31.06 44.60 40.65
CA GLN A 27 -31.60 44.89 39.32
C GLN A 27 -31.68 43.60 38.48
N THR A 28 -32.86 42.97 38.44
CA THR A 28 -33.04 41.63 37.85
C THR A 28 -33.58 41.63 36.42
N ASN A 29 -33.96 42.78 35.87
CA ASN A 29 -34.46 42.92 34.50
C ASN A 29 -33.46 43.67 33.63
N LEU A 30 -32.88 42.99 32.64
CA LEU A 30 -31.77 43.51 31.84
C LEU A 30 -32.03 43.42 30.34
N ASP A 31 -31.94 44.55 29.66
CA ASP A 31 -31.93 44.63 28.20
C ASP A 31 -30.53 45.02 27.70
N ILE A 32 -29.98 44.25 26.76
CA ILE A 32 -28.65 44.48 26.19
C ILE A 32 -28.79 44.65 24.70
N ALA A 33 -28.30 45.76 24.15
CA ALA A 33 -28.05 45.91 22.72
C ALA A 33 -26.53 45.98 22.49
N THR A 34 -26.01 45.08 21.66
CA THR A 34 -24.56 44.97 21.39
C THR A 34 -24.29 44.62 19.93
N GLY A 35 -23.17 45.10 19.38
CA GLY A 35 -22.73 44.72 18.03
C GLY A 35 -22.04 43.36 17.97
N PHE A 36 -21.38 42.96 19.07
CA PHE A 36 -20.75 41.64 19.19
C PHE A 36 -21.11 40.97 20.51
N PHE A 37 -21.27 39.65 20.44
CA PHE A 37 -21.46 38.78 21.58
C PHE A 37 -20.39 37.68 21.56
N ARG A 38 -19.78 37.41 22.72
CA ARG A 38 -18.89 36.25 22.91
C ARG A 38 -19.30 35.45 24.13
N ILE A 39 -19.29 34.13 23.99
CA ILE A 39 -19.71 33.18 25.03
C ILE A 39 -18.95 33.39 26.33
N GLU A 40 -17.65 33.69 26.26
CA GLU A 40 -16.80 33.91 27.43
C GLU A 40 -17.20 35.14 28.26
N ALA A 41 -17.92 36.10 27.66
CA ALA A 41 -18.46 37.25 28.39
C ALA A 41 -19.56 36.80 29.36
N TRP A 42 -20.45 35.91 28.90
CA TRP A 42 -21.46 35.30 29.77
C TRP A 42 -20.82 34.44 30.84
N ILE A 43 -19.83 33.61 30.50
CA ILE A 43 -19.14 32.74 31.48
C ILE A 43 -18.57 33.54 32.66
N ARG A 44 -18.07 34.76 32.41
CA ARG A 44 -17.59 35.64 33.47
C ARG A 44 -18.74 36.10 34.37
N LEU A 45 -19.87 36.49 33.80
CA LEU A 45 -21.02 37.01 34.55
C LEU A 45 -22.03 35.95 35.01
N GLU A 46 -21.77 34.66 34.74
CA GLU A 46 -22.67 33.54 35.02
C GLU A 46 -23.33 33.60 36.42
N PRO A 47 -22.60 33.81 37.54
CA PRO A 47 -23.22 33.85 38.86
C PRO A 47 -24.27 34.97 39.04
N ALA A 48 -24.02 36.14 38.43
CA ALA A 48 -24.94 37.28 38.48
C ALA A 48 -26.10 37.08 37.49
N PHE A 49 -25.81 36.62 36.28
CA PHE A 49 -26.85 36.43 35.26
C PHE A 49 -27.89 35.39 35.67
N ASN A 50 -27.50 34.37 36.43
CA ASN A 50 -28.44 33.38 36.97
C ASN A 50 -29.48 33.95 37.95
N THR A 51 -29.35 35.19 38.43
CA THR A 51 -30.35 35.85 39.29
C THR A 51 -31.30 36.78 38.52
N LEU A 52 -31.12 36.94 37.21
CA LEU A 52 -32.00 37.75 36.38
C LEU A 52 -33.39 37.10 36.27
N THR A 53 -34.43 37.91 36.33
CA THR A 53 -35.82 37.49 36.11
C THR A 53 -36.26 37.69 34.66
N ASN A 54 -35.53 38.52 33.90
CA ASN A 54 -35.73 38.74 32.47
C ASN A 54 -34.43 39.23 31.81
N LEU A 55 -34.06 38.64 30.68
CA LEU A 55 -32.93 39.10 29.86
C LEU A 55 -33.35 39.19 28.39
N ARG A 56 -33.15 40.35 27.78
CA ARG A 56 -33.31 40.54 26.34
C ARG A 56 -32.00 40.96 25.71
N LEU A 57 -31.40 40.09 24.91
CA LEU A 57 -30.15 40.34 24.21
C LEU A 57 -30.42 40.56 22.72
N LEU A 58 -30.21 41.79 22.26
CA LEU A 58 -30.29 42.18 20.85
C LEU A 58 -28.88 42.28 20.28
N ILE A 59 -28.57 41.40 19.34
CA ILE A 59 -27.28 41.39 18.64
C ILE A 59 -27.45 42.12 17.32
N GLY A 60 -26.59 43.10 17.06
CA GLY A 60 -26.58 43.90 15.85
C GLY A 60 -25.43 43.56 14.90
N ARG A 61 -25.45 44.17 13.71
CA ARG A 61 -24.33 44.14 12.77
C ARG A 61 -23.38 45.32 13.04
N ASP A 62 -22.11 45.01 13.30
CA ASP A 62 -21.03 45.98 13.38
C ASP A 62 -20.57 46.47 11.98
N PRO A 63 -20.24 47.76 11.78
CA PRO A 63 -19.75 48.29 10.51
C PRO A 63 -18.48 47.62 9.97
N THR A 64 -17.69 46.98 10.83
CA THR A 64 -16.48 46.25 10.44
C THR A 64 -16.79 44.94 9.69
N ILE A 65 -18.02 44.43 9.76
CA ILE A 65 -18.46 43.24 9.03
C ILE A 65 -18.76 43.64 7.58
N ARG A 66 -17.74 43.63 6.73
CA ARG A 66 -17.83 43.97 5.29
C ARG A 66 -18.36 42.80 4.47
N PRO A 67 -19.30 43.02 3.52
CA PRO A 67 -19.65 42.00 2.53
C PRO A 67 -18.44 41.69 1.65
N ALA A 68 -18.26 40.40 1.33
CA ALA A 68 -17.44 40.03 0.19
C ALA A 68 -18.08 40.67 -1.06
N GLU A 69 -17.27 41.26 -1.94
CA GLU A 69 -17.75 42.01 -3.11
C GLU A 69 -18.86 41.25 -3.85
N GLY A 70 -20.03 41.88 -4.00
CA GLY A 70 -21.16 41.35 -4.78
C GLY A 70 -22.24 40.56 -4.02
N ASP A 71 -21.98 40.04 -2.81
CA ASP A 71 -22.94 39.19 -2.08
C ASP A 71 -23.54 39.85 -0.83
N ARG A 72 -24.86 39.74 -0.65
CA ARG A 72 -25.53 40.06 0.63
C ARG A 72 -25.05 39.05 1.69
N ILE A 73 -24.47 39.54 2.79
CA ILE A 73 -24.12 38.67 3.93
C ILE A 73 -25.39 38.21 4.62
N ASP A 74 -25.61 36.90 4.67
CA ASP A 74 -26.51 36.27 5.63
C ASP A 74 -25.91 36.37 7.03
N LEU A 75 -26.40 37.31 7.84
CA LEU A 75 -25.89 37.55 9.19
C LEU A 75 -26.10 36.35 10.10
N SER A 76 -27.20 35.61 9.93
CA SER A 76 -27.46 34.40 10.72
C SER A 76 -26.35 33.37 10.46
N ARG A 77 -26.01 33.16 9.18
CA ARG A 77 -24.93 32.26 8.78
C ARG A 77 -23.56 32.75 9.24
N TYR A 78 -23.29 34.06 9.18
CA TYR A 78 -22.04 34.65 9.65
C TYR A 78 -21.82 34.40 11.14
N PHE A 79 -22.80 34.74 11.99
CA PHE A 79 -22.66 34.54 13.43
C PHE A 79 -22.67 33.07 13.83
N HIS A 80 -23.43 32.22 13.11
CA HIS A 80 -23.36 30.78 13.29
C HIS A 80 -21.94 30.25 13.04
N HIS A 81 -21.32 30.65 11.93
CA HIS A 81 -19.95 30.27 11.59
C HIS A 81 -18.92 30.86 12.58
N ASP A 82 -19.12 32.08 13.07
CA ASP A 82 -18.23 32.68 14.07
C ASP A 82 -18.27 31.90 15.39
N VAL A 83 -19.46 31.57 15.88
CA VAL A 83 -19.64 30.70 17.06
C VAL A 83 -19.00 29.33 16.83
N GLN A 84 -19.24 28.72 15.67
CA GLN A 84 -18.62 27.44 15.33
C GLN A 84 -17.09 27.53 15.36
N LYS A 85 -16.50 28.57 14.75
CA LYS A 85 -15.05 28.79 14.73
C LYS A 85 -14.48 29.01 16.13
N GLN A 86 -15.15 29.81 16.97
CA GLN A 86 -14.77 30.02 18.37
C GLN A 86 -14.68 28.68 19.11
N LEU A 87 -15.68 27.83 18.92
CA LEU A 87 -15.74 26.53 19.58
C LEU A 87 -14.76 25.52 18.95
N GLU A 88 -14.58 25.49 17.63
CA GLU A 88 -13.79 24.47 16.93
C GLU A 88 -12.27 24.66 17.03
N VAL A 89 -11.76 25.88 17.19
CA VAL A 89 -10.31 26.15 17.31
C VAL A 89 -9.74 25.74 18.68
N GLU A 90 -10.52 25.84 19.75
CA GLU A 90 -10.04 25.53 21.12
C GLU A 90 -9.66 24.05 21.30
N LYS A 91 -8.74 23.71 22.21
CA LYS A 91 -8.55 22.28 22.56
C LYS A 91 -9.75 21.79 23.39
N TYR A 92 -10.16 20.53 23.22
CA TYR A 92 -11.24 19.98 24.06
C TYR A 92 -10.82 20.00 25.54
N LYS A 93 -11.57 20.74 26.36
CA LYS A 93 -11.38 20.86 27.82
C LYS A 93 -12.71 20.57 28.49
N LEU A 94 -12.74 19.57 29.39
CA LEU A 94 -13.95 19.16 30.10
C LEU A 94 -14.61 20.33 30.86
N ARG A 95 -13.80 21.20 31.47
CA ARG A 95 -14.29 22.40 32.19
C ARG A 95 -15.05 23.36 31.27
N TYR A 96 -14.56 23.56 30.04
CA TYR A 96 -15.20 24.46 29.09
C TYR A 96 -16.49 23.85 28.54
N LYS A 97 -16.51 22.53 28.28
CA LYS A 97 -17.76 21.81 27.98
C LYS A 97 -18.83 22.06 29.06
N GLN A 98 -18.49 21.88 30.34
CA GLN A 98 -19.43 22.11 31.43
C GLN A 98 -19.94 23.56 31.49
N GLN A 99 -19.13 24.53 31.08
CA GLN A 99 -19.56 25.93 30.95
C GLN A 99 -20.54 26.12 29.79
N ILE A 100 -20.30 25.47 28.65
CA ILE A 100 -21.23 25.47 27.51
C ILE A 100 -22.55 24.78 27.86
N ASP A 101 -22.52 23.64 28.57
CA ASP A 101 -23.73 22.94 29.03
C ASP A 101 -24.59 23.84 29.93
N ARG A 102 -23.95 24.61 30.84
CA ARG A 102 -24.66 25.57 31.70
C ARG A 102 -25.19 26.78 30.92
N LEU A 103 -24.44 27.29 29.94
CA LEU A 103 -24.94 28.33 29.04
C LEU A 103 -26.17 27.84 28.27
N ILE A 104 -26.12 26.63 27.69
CA ILE A 104 -27.27 26.05 26.97
C ILE A 104 -28.47 25.94 27.91
N ALA A 105 -28.27 25.46 29.14
CA ALA A 105 -29.33 25.36 30.14
C ALA A 105 -29.91 26.74 30.52
N TYR A 106 -29.05 27.75 30.70
CA TYR A 106 -29.45 29.13 30.98
C TYR A 106 -30.26 29.72 29.82
N LEU A 107 -29.74 29.63 28.60
CA LEU A 107 -30.41 30.15 27.42
C LEU A 107 -31.77 29.50 27.19
N ARG A 108 -31.97 28.22 27.52
CA ARG A 108 -33.27 27.54 27.36
C ARG A 108 -34.39 28.09 28.23
N GLN A 109 -34.10 28.87 29.27
CA GLN A 109 -35.12 29.44 30.14
C GLN A 109 -36.04 30.41 29.38
N ASP A 110 -37.33 30.41 29.71
CA ASP A 110 -38.36 31.14 28.95
C ASP A 110 -38.20 32.67 29.03
N HIS A 111 -37.65 33.19 30.13
CA HIS A 111 -37.43 34.61 30.37
C HIS A 111 -36.11 35.15 29.76
N ILE A 112 -35.39 34.31 29.01
CA ILE A 112 -34.17 34.68 28.30
C ILE A 112 -34.49 34.75 26.80
N HIS A 113 -34.39 35.95 26.23
CA HIS A 113 -34.66 36.19 24.82
C HIS A 113 -33.42 36.69 24.11
N ILE A 114 -33.13 36.11 22.94
CA ILE A 114 -32.03 36.53 22.09
C ILE A 114 -32.55 36.74 20.68
N ARG A 115 -32.28 37.92 20.12
CA ARG A 115 -32.69 38.29 18.77
C ARG A 115 -31.52 38.86 17.98
N LEU A 116 -31.56 38.67 16.66
CA LEU A 116 -30.55 39.22 15.75
C LEU A 116 -31.17 40.29 14.85
N TYR A 117 -30.74 41.54 15.02
CA TYR A 117 -31.22 42.69 14.25
C TYR A 117 -30.54 42.77 12.87
N GLY A 118 -31.30 43.13 11.83
CA GLY A 118 -30.81 43.26 10.45
C GLY A 118 -30.67 41.94 9.68
N ALA A 119 -31.17 40.83 10.22
CA ALA A 119 -31.04 39.50 9.63
C ALA A 119 -32.06 39.21 8.51
N ILE A 120 -33.20 39.91 8.50
CA ILE A 120 -34.33 39.67 7.59
C ILE A 120 -34.65 40.95 6.78
N GLY A 121 -35.09 40.82 5.52
CA GLY A 121 -35.63 41.94 4.72
C GLY A 121 -34.66 42.58 3.72
N GLU A 122 -35.17 43.56 2.96
CA GLU A 122 -34.43 44.26 1.91
C GLU A 122 -33.79 45.55 2.44
N GLY A 123 -32.49 45.50 2.76
CA GLY A 123 -31.70 46.67 3.14
C GLY A 123 -30.58 46.33 4.11
N VAL A 124 -29.49 47.10 4.08
CA VAL A 124 -28.39 46.93 5.05
C VAL A 124 -28.69 47.77 6.29
N GLN A 125 -29.34 47.18 7.29
CA GLN A 125 -29.57 47.83 8.58
C GLN A 125 -28.40 47.54 9.53
N PHE A 126 -27.98 48.54 10.32
CA PHE A 126 -26.86 48.43 11.26
C PHE A 126 -27.29 48.84 12.66
N LEU A 127 -26.85 48.08 13.67
CA LEU A 127 -27.01 48.42 15.08
C LEU A 127 -25.65 48.29 15.76
N HIS A 128 -24.96 49.41 15.89
CA HIS A 128 -23.65 49.52 16.54
C HIS A 128 -23.75 50.03 17.98
N ALA A 129 -24.94 50.04 18.57
CA ALA A 129 -25.14 50.47 19.95
C ALA A 129 -24.53 49.47 20.93
N LYS A 130 -24.04 49.98 22.07
CA LYS A 130 -23.62 49.20 23.23
C LYS A 130 -24.32 49.77 24.44
N THR A 131 -25.44 49.16 24.79
CA THR A 131 -26.28 49.62 25.89
C THR A 131 -26.68 48.45 26.78
N TYR A 132 -26.70 48.71 28.08
CA TYR A 132 -27.16 47.80 29.12
C TYR A 132 -28.19 48.55 29.96
N ILE A 133 -29.44 48.10 29.94
CA ILE A 133 -30.57 48.84 30.51
C ILE A 133 -31.23 47.99 31.59
N PHE A 134 -31.11 48.46 32.83
CA PHE A 134 -31.79 47.95 34.01
C PHE A 134 -33.05 48.76 34.30
N ASP A 135 -33.81 48.40 35.35
CA ASP A 135 -35.03 49.13 35.72
C ASP A 135 -34.72 50.57 36.16
N ASN A 136 -33.68 50.75 36.99
CA ASN A 136 -33.31 52.05 37.56
C ASN A 136 -32.05 52.66 36.94
N TYR A 137 -31.29 51.90 36.15
CA TYR A 137 -29.96 52.28 35.67
C TYR A 137 -29.81 52.00 34.17
N SER A 138 -28.99 52.79 33.49
CA SER A 138 -28.56 52.46 32.13
C SER A 138 -27.08 52.75 31.91
N ILE A 139 -26.42 51.87 31.18
CA ILE A 139 -25.03 52.03 30.76
C ILE A 139 -25.04 52.22 29.25
N ILE A 140 -24.41 53.30 28.79
CA ILE A 140 -24.24 53.60 27.36
C ILE A 140 -22.77 53.89 27.11
N GLY A 141 -22.19 53.28 26.08
CA GLY A 141 -20.81 53.54 25.73
C GLY A 141 -20.31 52.75 24.54
N SER A 142 -19.05 52.33 24.61
CA SER A 142 -18.35 51.61 23.54
C SER A 142 -18.20 50.10 23.81
N SER A 143 -18.50 49.62 25.01
CA SER A 143 -18.22 48.24 25.44
C SER A 143 -19.20 47.20 24.90
N ASN A 144 -18.77 46.42 23.90
CA ASN A 144 -19.52 45.25 23.43
C ASN A 144 -19.59 44.15 24.51
N PHE A 145 -20.59 43.27 24.41
CA PHE A 145 -20.74 42.14 25.31
C PHE A 145 -19.75 41.00 24.98
N THR A 146 -18.47 41.28 25.26
CA THR A 146 -17.30 40.43 24.97
C THR A 146 -16.31 40.51 26.13
N PRO A 147 -15.40 39.54 26.34
CA PRO A 147 -14.40 39.61 27.42
C PRO A 147 -13.54 40.88 27.38
N ALA A 148 -13.19 41.35 26.17
CA ALA A 148 -12.42 42.57 25.99
C ALA A 148 -13.22 43.82 26.37
N GLY A 149 -14.50 43.88 25.98
CA GLY A 149 -15.40 44.98 26.38
C GLY A 149 -15.73 45.00 27.88
N LEU A 150 -15.67 43.85 28.56
CA LEU A 150 -15.95 43.76 30.00
C LEU A 150 -14.78 44.18 30.91
N CYS A 151 -13.53 43.99 30.47
CA CYS A 151 -12.35 44.11 31.35
C CYS A 151 -11.02 44.48 30.66
N GLY A 152 -10.93 44.45 29.33
CA GLY A 152 -9.64 44.39 28.62
C GLY A 152 -9.30 45.61 27.76
N ASN A 153 -10.27 46.14 27.01
CA ASN A 153 -10.07 47.32 26.17
C ASN A 153 -10.21 48.59 27.00
N THR A 154 -9.47 49.65 26.63
CA THR A 154 -9.81 51.02 27.02
C THR A 154 -11.11 51.40 26.34
N GLU A 155 -12.21 51.17 27.04
CA GLU A 155 -13.56 51.54 26.65
C GLU A 155 -13.99 52.75 27.46
N LEU A 156 -15.06 53.44 27.07
CA LEU A 156 -15.67 54.45 27.91
C LEU A 156 -17.17 54.25 27.90
N ASN A 157 -17.75 54.09 29.09
CA ASN A 157 -19.19 54.03 29.28
C ASN A 157 -19.62 54.98 30.40
N VAL A 158 -20.81 55.51 30.27
CA VAL A 158 -21.46 56.34 31.30
C VAL A 158 -22.52 55.51 31.98
N LEU A 159 -22.53 55.51 33.32
CA LEU A 159 -23.60 54.93 34.13
C LEU A 159 -24.60 56.02 34.50
N ASN A 160 -25.78 55.96 33.89
CA ASN A 160 -26.92 56.80 34.27
C ASN A 160 -27.66 56.14 35.44
N LYS A 161 -27.83 56.88 36.53
CA LYS A 161 -28.50 56.44 37.77
C LYS A 161 -29.93 57.00 37.89
N THR A 162 -30.50 57.44 36.77
CA THR A 162 -31.80 58.11 36.70
C THR A 162 -32.84 57.17 36.11
N PHE A 163 -33.82 56.77 36.93
CA PHE A 163 -34.92 55.89 36.53
C PHE A 163 -35.63 56.33 35.24
N ALA A 164 -35.96 57.62 35.12
CA ALA A 164 -36.67 58.15 33.94
C ALA A 164 -35.88 57.94 32.63
N ILE A 165 -34.54 58.04 32.68
CA ILE A 165 -33.67 57.82 31.51
C ILE A 165 -33.65 56.33 31.16
N ALA A 166 -33.54 55.44 32.14
CA ALA A 166 -33.55 54.00 31.92
C ALA A 166 -34.88 53.53 31.30
N GLN A 167 -36.01 54.04 31.79
CA GLN A 167 -37.33 53.73 31.25
C GLN A 167 -37.52 54.24 29.81
N ASP A 168 -37.11 55.48 29.52
CA ASP A 168 -37.19 56.04 28.17
C ASP A 168 -36.35 55.22 27.17
N LEU A 169 -35.11 54.88 27.54
CA LEU A 169 -34.24 54.03 26.73
C LEU A 169 -34.84 52.64 26.49
N ARG A 170 -35.48 52.04 27.48
CA ARG A 170 -36.15 50.76 27.32
C ARG A 170 -37.37 50.87 26.39
N GLN A 171 -38.33 51.73 26.74
CA GLN A 171 -39.65 51.78 26.10
C GLN A 171 -39.61 52.40 24.70
N ASN A 172 -38.77 53.41 24.48
CA ASN A 172 -38.76 54.15 23.22
C ASN A 172 -37.59 53.76 22.31
N TRP A 173 -36.40 53.54 22.87
CA TRP A 173 -35.22 53.21 22.07
C TRP A 173 -35.07 51.69 21.85
N PHE A 174 -35.06 50.87 22.90
CA PHE A 174 -34.83 49.43 22.79
C PHE A 174 -36.01 48.72 22.11
N GLU A 175 -37.26 48.99 22.52
CA GLU A 175 -38.45 48.38 21.89
C GLU A 175 -38.53 48.63 20.38
N LYS A 176 -38.10 49.83 19.94
CA LYS A 176 -38.06 50.18 18.52
C LYS A 176 -37.20 49.21 17.72
N PHE A 177 -36.01 48.86 18.22
CA PHE A 177 -35.11 47.93 17.53
C PHE A 177 -35.48 46.47 17.80
N TRP A 178 -36.02 46.17 18.99
CA TRP A 178 -36.41 44.82 19.38
C TRP A 178 -37.55 44.25 18.54
N ASN A 179 -38.49 45.11 18.11
CA ASN A 179 -39.70 44.74 17.37
C ASN A 179 -39.66 45.14 15.88
N GLU A 180 -38.48 45.49 15.36
CA GLU A 180 -38.31 45.89 13.96
C GLU A 180 -38.43 44.67 13.01
N LYS A 181 -38.86 44.89 11.76
CA LYS A 181 -39.17 43.81 10.81
C LYS A 181 -37.95 42.98 10.38
N SER A 182 -36.75 43.53 10.47
CA SER A 182 -35.51 42.85 10.11
C SER A 182 -34.96 41.92 11.20
N VAL A 183 -35.60 41.89 12.36
CA VAL A 183 -35.15 41.11 13.50
C VAL A 183 -35.51 39.64 13.32
N ASP A 184 -34.53 38.76 13.46
CA ASP A 184 -34.74 37.32 13.56
C ASP A 184 -35.15 36.96 14.99
N HIS A 185 -36.43 36.64 15.16
CA HIS A 185 -37.02 36.28 16.45
C HIS A 185 -36.62 34.86 16.90
N ASP A 186 -36.26 33.99 15.95
CA ASP A 186 -35.93 32.59 16.20
C ASP A 186 -34.41 32.38 16.36
N TYR A 187 -33.64 33.48 16.42
CA TYR A 187 -32.18 33.43 16.49
C TYR A 187 -31.67 32.69 17.75
N LYS A 188 -32.42 32.76 18.86
CA LYS A 188 -32.15 31.99 20.07
C LYS A 188 -32.01 30.49 19.78
N ASP A 189 -32.92 29.92 18.99
CA ASP A 189 -32.91 28.49 18.66
C ASP A 189 -31.74 28.15 17.73
N LYS A 190 -31.44 29.01 16.76
CA LYS A 190 -30.27 28.86 15.87
C LYS A 190 -28.95 28.89 16.65
N LEU A 191 -28.85 29.74 17.68
CA LEU A 191 -27.69 29.79 18.57
C LEU A 191 -27.58 28.51 19.40
N LEU A 192 -28.69 28.04 19.98
CA LEU A 192 -28.74 26.78 20.72
C LEU A 192 -28.32 25.59 19.85
N ASP A 193 -28.77 25.53 18.61
CA ASP A 193 -28.38 24.49 17.66
C ASP A 193 -26.88 24.53 17.35
N ALA A 194 -26.31 25.72 17.15
CA ALA A 194 -24.88 25.91 16.95
C ALA A 194 -24.06 25.40 18.15
N LEU A 195 -24.47 25.75 19.37
CA LEU A 195 -23.81 25.31 20.60
C LEU A 195 -23.89 23.79 20.75
N ASN A 196 -25.06 23.20 20.50
CA ASN A 196 -25.30 21.75 20.60
C ASN A 196 -24.52 20.94 19.55
N ALA A 197 -24.42 21.45 18.32
CA ALA A 197 -23.71 20.79 17.23
C ALA A 197 -22.18 20.90 17.34
N SER A 198 -21.67 21.77 18.22
CA SER A 198 -20.24 21.93 18.45
C SER A 198 -19.63 20.72 19.17
N LYS A 199 -18.30 20.59 19.14
CA LYS A 199 -17.56 19.57 19.90
C LYS A 199 -17.74 19.64 21.43
N PHE A 200 -18.27 20.75 21.94
CA PHE A 200 -18.57 20.95 23.35
C PHE A 200 -20.05 20.74 23.67
N GLY A 201 -20.91 20.64 22.67
CA GLY A 201 -22.34 20.45 22.83
C GLY A 201 -22.73 19.02 23.18
N SER A 202 -24.04 18.80 23.30
CA SER A 202 -24.63 17.53 23.67
C SER A 202 -25.20 16.74 22.48
N LYS A 203 -24.92 17.15 21.23
CA LYS A 203 -25.39 16.41 20.06
C LYS A 203 -24.78 15.00 20.05
N ALA A 204 -25.63 14.00 20.23
CA ALA A 204 -25.23 12.62 20.12
C ALA A 204 -25.01 12.26 18.64
N TYR A 205 -23.87 11.65 18.34
CA TYR A 205 -23.60 11.04 17.04
C TYR A 205 -23.85 9.54 17.15
N THR A 206 -24.47 8.95 16.13
CA THR A 206 -24.67 7.50 16.12
C THR A 206 -23.32 6.78 15.92
N PRO A 207 -23.16 5.53 16.41
CA PRO A 207 -21.96 4.75 16.13
C PRO A 207 -21.61 4.68 14.64
N TYR A 208 -22.63 4.65 13.78
CA TYR A 208 -22.46 4.69 12.32
C TYR A 208 -21.85 6.01 11.83
N GLN A 209 -22.30 7.16 12.33
CA GLN A 209 -21.73 8.45 11.97
C GLN A 209 -20.29 8.61 12.45
N VAL A 210 -19.99 8.12 13.66
CA VAL A 210 -18.61 8.09 14.19
C VAL A 210 -17.73 7.20 13.32
N PHE A 211 -18.22 6.02 12.95
CA PHE A 211 -17.51 5.12 12.03
C PHE A 211 -17.25 5.77 10.67
N LEU A 212 -18.26 6.41 10.07
CA LEU A 212 -18.10 7.15 8.81
C LEU A 212 -17.08 8.28 8.94
N LYS A 213 -17.09 9.03 10.06
CA LYS A 213 -16.10 10.08 10.30
C LYS A 213 -14.70 9.48 10.47
N ALA A 214 -14.55 8.36 11.17
CA ALA A 214 -13.27 7.67 11.30
C ALA A 214 -12.75 7.19 9.94
N LEU A 215 -13.60 6.60 9.10
CA LEU A 215 -13.24 6.23 7.74
C LEU A 215 -12.86 7.46 6.91
N TYR A 216 -13.65 8.53 6.97
CA TYR A 216 -13.32 9.77 6.29
C TYR A 216 -11.96 10.32 6.76
N GLU A 217 -11.69 10.39 8.06
CA GLU A 217 -10.40 10.86 8.59
C GLU A 217 -9.24 9.95 8.17
N LEU A 218 -9.47 8.64 8.08
CA LEU A 218 -8.47 7.67 7.63
C LEU A 218 -8.14 7.82 6.13
N PHE A 219 -9.14 8.13 5.31
CA PHE A 219 -9.02 8.16 3.84
C PHE A 219 -9.04 9.57 3.22
N LYS A 220 -9.26 10.64 4.00
CA LYS A 220 -9.33 12.02 3.48
C LYS A 220 -8.00 12.49 2.89
N GLU A 221 -6.87 11.98 3.39
CA GLU A 221 -5.54 12.29 2.85
C GLU A 221 -5.23 11.52 1.57
N ASP A 222 -5.99 10.48 1.24
CA ASP A 222 -5.97 9.83 -0.09
C ASP A 222 -6.66 10.72 -1.15
N THR A 223 -6.74 12.03 -0.90
CA THR A 223 -7.05 13.06 -1.90
C THR A 223 -6.28 12.77 -3.18
N LEU A 224 -7.05 12.64 -4.27
CA LEU A 224 -6.57 12.46 -5.63
C LEU A 224 -5.34 13.38 -5.86
N PRO A 225 -4.18 12.85 -6.27
CA PRO A 225 -3.06 13.68 -6.71
C PRO A 225 -3.63 14.59 -7.78
N ASP A 226 -3.25 15.87 -7.75
CA ASP A 226 -3.76 16.90 -8.65
C ASP A 226 -3.90 16.34 -10.09
N THR A 227 -5.12 15.88 -10.44
CA THR A 227 -5.41 15.21 -11.71
C THR A 227 -5.45 16.21 -12.86
N SER A 228 -5.21 17.49 -12.55
CA SER A 228 -5.03 18.57 -13.52
C SER A 228 -3.77 18.43 -14.37
N ILE A 229 -2.81 17.56 -13.98
CA ILE A 229 -1.65 17.23 -14.80
C ILE A 229 -2.15 16.43 -16.02
N ARG A 230 -2.30 17.12 -17.15
CA ARG A 230 -2.61 16.52 -18.44
C ARG A 230 -1.49 15.56 -18.84
N THR A 231 -1.80 14.27 -18.91
CA THR A 231 -0.89 13.22 -19.38
C THR A 231 -1.50 12.52 -20.58
N SER A 232 -0.69 12.14 -21.57
CA SER A 232 -1.14 11.28 -22.69
C SER A 232 -1.42 9.83 -22.26
N LEU A 233 -0.95 9.45 -21.07
CA LEU A 233 -1.17 8.13 -20.47
C LEU A 233 -2.49 8.10 -19.67
N GLU A 234 -3.56 7.64 -20.31
CA GLU A 234 -4.84 7.40 -19.64
C GLU A 234 -4.84 6.03 -18.92
N LEU A 235 -5.25 6.04 -17.65
CA LEU A 235 -5.41 4.85 -16.83
C LEU A 235 -6.89 4.48 -16.72
N ALA A 236 -7.19 3.18 -16.63
CA ALA A 236 -8.52 2.74 -16.20
C ALA A 236 -8.85 3.28 -14.80
N SER A 237 -10.14 3.42 -14.49
CA SER A 237 -10.64 3.89 -13.17
C SER A 237 -9.95 3.21 -12.00
N PHE A 238 -9.96 1.88 -11.98
CA PHE A 238 -9.32 1.11 -10.93
C PHE A 238 -7.81 1.36 -10.92
N GLN A 239 -7.13 1.46 -12.06
CA GLN A 239 -5.68 1.71 -12.17
C GLN A 239 -5.32 3.07 -11.57
N GLN A 240 -6.10 4.10 -11.89
CA GLN A 240 -5.95 5.45 -11.39
C GLN A 240 -5.97 5.49 -9.86
N GLU A 241 -6.90 4.78 -9.21
CA GLU A 241 -6.95 4.71 -7.75
C GLU A 241 -5.66 4.13 -7.13
N GLY A 242 -5.11 3.08 -7.70
CA GLY A 242 -3.86 2.54 -7.16
C GLY A 242 -2.62 3.34 -7.57
N PHE A 243 -2.67 4.12 -8.65
CA PHE A 243 -1.68 5.16 -8.89
C PHE A 243 -1.72 6.22 -7.79
N VAL A 244 -2.91 6.72 -7.45
CA VAL A 244 -3.13 7.67 -6.34
C VAL A 244 -2.54 7.14 -5.04
N ARG A 245 -2.92 5.92 -4.66
CA ARG A 245 -2.45 5.29 -3.44
C ARG A 245 -0.94 5.04 -3.45
N ALA A 246 -0.38 4.63 -4.59
CA ALA A 246 1.06 4.44 -4.74
C ALA A 246 1.83 5.76 -4.56
N VAL A 247 1.33 6.86 -5.14
CA VAL A 247 1.92 8.20 -4.95
C VAL A 247 1.83 8.63 -3.48
N GLY A 248 0.70 8.40 -2.81
CA GLY A 248 0.55 8.69 -1.38
C GLY A 248 1.60 7.97 -0.53
N LEU A 249 1.80 6.66 -0.77
CA LEU A 249 2.84 5.87 -0.10
C LEU A 249 4.26 6.33 -0.46
N LEU A 250 4.51 6.72 -1.72
CA LEU A 250 5.81 7.23 -2.15
C LEU A 250 6.13 8.61 -1.57
N GLU A 251 5.13 9.45 -1.29
CA GLU A 251 5.35 10.70 -0.56
C GLU A 251 5.60 10.47 0.92
N ARG A 252 4.82 9.58 1.54
CA ARG A 252 4.93 9.26 2.98
C ARG A 252 6.23 8.51 3.30
N HIS A 253 6.53 7.46 2.54
CA HIS A 253 7.57 6.47 2.87
C HIS A 253 8.74 6.42 1.88
N ARG A 254 8.67 7.18 0.77
CA ARG A 254 9.64 7.06 -0.35
C ARG A 254 9.75 5.64 -0.92
N GLY A 255 8.81 4.76 -0.60
CA GLY A 255 8.82 3.36 -0.95
C GLY A 255 7.40 2.81 -1.05
N CYS A 256 7.12 2.03 -2.10
CA CYS A 256 5.81 1.41 -2.30
C CYS A 256 5.96 0.09 -3.07
N ILE A 257 5.15 -0.90 -2.71
CA ILE A 257 4.95 -2.13 -3.48
C ILE A 257 3.58 -2.07 -4.17
N VAL A 258 3.55 -2.18 -5.49
CA VAL A 258 2.31 -2.40 -6.25
C VAL A 258 2.21 -3.87 -6.57
N ALA A 259 1.35 -4.55 -5.81
CA ALA A 259 1.16 -5.99 -5.78
C ALA A 259 -0.13 -6.44 -6.51
N ASP A 260 -0.55 -5.74 -7.55
CA ASP A 260 -1.78 -6.09 -8.27
C ASP A 260 -1.67 -7.42 -9.02
N ALA A 261 -2.80 -8.12 -9.12
CA ALA A 261 -2.89 -9.36 -9.89
C ALA A 261 -2.37 -9.21 -11.34
N VAL A 262 -1.87 -10.30 -11.90
CA VAL A 262 -1.39 -10.36 -13.29
C VAL A 262 -2.49 -9.86 -14.25
N GLY A 263 -2.12 -9.00 -15.21
CA GLY A 263 -3.04 -8.47 -16.21
C GLY A 263 -3.86 -7.24 -15.77
N LEU A 264 -3.64 -6.71 -14.56
CA LEU A 264 -4.27 -5.44 -14.12
C LEU A 264 -3.52 -4.17 -14.57
N GLY A 265 -2.42 -4.33 -15.32
CA GLY A 265 -1.67 -3.18 -15.87
C GLY A 265 -0.72 -2.50 -14.88
N LYS A 266 -0.01 -3.27 -14.04
CA LYS A 266 1.06 -2.74 -13.16
C LYS A 266 2.10 -1.90 -13.90
N THR A 267 2.45 -2.29 -15.12
CA THR A 267 3.36 -1.52 -15.99
C THR A 267 2.82 -0.12 -16.25
N TYR A 268 1.51 0.02 -16.54
CA TYR A 268 0.88 1.33 -16.76
C TYR A 268 0.91 2.20 -15.51
N ILE A 269 0.69 1.60 -14.33
CA ILE A 269 0.86 2.32 -13.05
C ILE A 269 2.31 2.76 -12.87
N GLY A 270 3.29 1.88 -13.15
CA GLY A 270 4.71 2.21 -13.11
C GLY A 270 5.08 3.38 -14.03
N LEU A 271 4.64 3.33 -15.30
CA LEU A 271 4.82 4.42 -16.27
C LEU A 271 4.19 5.72 -15.77
N ARG A 272 2.97 5.66 -15.22
CA ARG A 272 2.29 6.84 -14.69
C ARG A 272 3.00 7.45 -13.49
N VAL A 273 3.56 6.63 -12.61
CA VAL A 273 4.39 7.08 -11.49
C VAL A 273 5.67 7.76 -11.99
N LEU A 274 6.36 7.18 -12.98
CA LEU A 274 7.53 7.79 -13.59
C LEU A 274 7.21 9.16 -14.18
N ASP A 275 6.17 9.22 -15.02
CA ASP A 275 5.71 10.45 -15.66
C ASP A 275 5.35 11.53 -14.63
N HIS A 276 4.58 11.15 -13.60
CA HIS A 276 4.21 12.06 -12.50
C HIS A 276 5.43 12.71 -11.86
N TYR A 277 6.45 11.93 -11.48
CA TYR A 277 7.62 12.46 -10.79
C TYR A 277 8.59 13.21 -11.70
N LEU A 278 8.69 12.79 -12.97
CA LEU A 278 9.50 13.50 -13.95
C LEU A 278 8.94 14.89 -14.27
N ILE A 279 7.62 15.07 -14.19
CA ILE A 279 6.94 16.36 -14.35
C ILE A 279 6.96 17.16 -13.04
N LYS A 280 6.48 16.56 -11.95
CA LYS A 280 6.30 17.23 -10.64
C LYS A 280 7.60 17.78 -10.06
N ASP A 281 8.69 17.02 -10.15
CA ASP A 281 9.96 17.41 -9.54
C ASP A 281 10.84 18.27 -10.48
N LYS A 282 10.36 18.53 -11.70
CA LYS A 282 11.08 19.37 -12.68
C LYS A 282 11.05 20.82 -12.22
N ARG A 283 12.24 21.43 -12.10
CA ARG A 283 12.41 22.83 -11.70
C ARG A 283 13.63 23.45 -12.40
N PRO A 284 13.73 24.78 -12.50
CA PRO A 284 14.89 25.42 -13.12
C PRO A 284 16.21 24.92 -12.53
N GLY A 285 17.14 24.49 -13.40
CA GLY A 285 18.44 23.94 -13.00
C GLY A 285 18.42 22.48 -12.50
N TYR A 286 17.27 21.81 -12.49
CA TYR A 286 17.15 20.43 -12.01
C TYR A 286 16.22 19.59 -12.88
N VAL A 287 16.80 18.55 -13.50
CA VAL A 287 16.05 17.56 -14.27
C VAL A 287 16.00 16.26 -13.46
N PRO A 288 14.81 15.82 -13.03
CA PRO A 288 14.69 14.54 -12.33
C PRO A 288 15.07 13.38 -13.26
N ARG A 289 15.64 12.33 -12.69
CA ARG A 289 16.07 11.13 -13.43
C ARG A 289 15.35 9.88 -12.94
N ALA A 290 14.82 9.10 -13.87
CA ALA A 290 14.16 7.83 -13.61
C ALA A 290 15.02 6.63 -14.03
N LEU A 291 14.96 5.55 -13.27
CA LEU A 291 15.56 4.26 -13.60
C LEU A 291 14.48 3.17 -13.54
N VAL A 292 14.43 2.34 -14.57
CA VAL A 292 13.63 1.12 -14.61
C VAL A 292 14.57 -0.08 -14.55
N VAL A 293 14.28 -0.99 -13.63
CA VAL A 293 14.94 -2.29 -13.49
C VAL A 293 13.89 -3.35 -13.84
N CYS A 294 14.11 -4.13 -14.89
CA CYS A 294 13.15 -5.15 -15.33
C CYS A 294 13.87 -6.39 -15.86
N PRO A 295 13.22 -7.56 -15.95
CA PRO A 295 13.82 -8.72 -16.64
C PRO A 295 14.28 -8.34 -18.05
N ALA A 296 15.38 -8.91 -18.55
CA ALA A 296 15.91 -8.57 -19.87
C ALA A 296 14.87 -8.70 -20.98
N GLN A 297 13.93 -9.64 -20.85
CA GLN A 297 12.88 -9.84 -21.86
C GLN A 297 11.86 -8.70 -21.86
N LEU A 298 11.52 -8.15 -20.70
CA LEU A 298 10.56 -7.03 -20.60
C LEU A 298 11.18 -5.70 -21.00
N ARG A 299 12.50 -5.55 -20.87
CA ARG A 299 13.24 -4.34 -21.26
C ARG A 299 12.97 -3.96 -22.71
N ASP A 300 13.26 -4.89 -23.63
CA ASP A 300 13.26 -4.63 -25.06
C ASP A 300 11.84 -4.78 -25.67
N LEU A 301 11.03 -5.69 -25.13
CA LEU A 301 9.69 -5.98 -25.65
C LEU A 301 8.63 -4.98 -25.22
N MET A 302 8.78 -4.40 -24.02
CA MET A 302 7.72 -3.62 -23.39
C MET A 302 8.21 -2.25 -22.91
N TRP A 303 9.20 -2.22 -22.01
CA TRP A 303 9.56 -0.98 -21.30
C TRP A 303 10.13 0.10 -22.23
N LEU A 304 11.13 -0.22 -23.05
CA LEU A 304 11.72 0.76 -23.98
C LEU A 304 10.67 1.30 -24.96
N LYS A 305 9.84 0.42 -25.53
CA LYS A 305 8.76 0.81 -26.47
C LYS A 305 7.73 1.71 -25.81
N LYS A 306 7.25 1.35 -24.61
CA LYS A 306 6.23 2.14 -23.89
C LYS A 306 6.77 3.46 -23.37
N LEU A 307 8.02 3.50 -22.91
CA LEU A 307 8.67 4.76 -22.53
C LEU A 307 8.77 5.72 -23.72
N ASP A 308 9.11 5.21 -24.91
CA ASP A 308 9.15 6.00 -26.14
C ASP A 308 7.75 6.46 -26.59
N GLU A 309 6.77 5.55 -26.62
CA GLU A 309 5.36 5.82 -26.96
C GLU A 309 4.75 6.97 -26.13
N PHE A 310 5.08 7.03 -24.84
CA PHE A 310 4.57 8.07 -23.93
C PHE A 310 5.57 9.23 -23.70
N GLY A 311 6.74 9.22 -24.35
CA GLY A 311 7.76 10.28 -24.21
C GLY A 311 8.41 10.37 -22.81
N ILE A 312 8.41 9.28 -22.05
CA ILE A 312 8.92 9.21 -20.67
C ILE A 312 10.42 8.91 -20.69
N LYS A 313 11.25 9.87 -20.25
CA LYS A 313 12.71 9.71 -20.21
C LYS A 313 13.16 8.95 -18.97
N ALA A 314 13.52 7.68 -19.13
CA ALA A 314 14.09 6.84 -18.08
C ALA A 314 15.26 5.99 -18.61
N ASP A 315 16.29 5.78 -17.77
CA ASP A 315 17.29 4.76 -18.02
C ASP A 315 16.67 3.38 -17.74
N VAL A 316 16.98 2.36 -18.55
CA VAL A 316 16.47 1.00 -18.33
C VAL A 316 17.62 0.02 -18.26
N ILE A 317 17.66 -0.79 -17.21
CA ILE A 317 18.66 -1.85 -17.02
C ILE A 317 17.96 -3.17 -16.73
N SER A 318 18.60 -4.27 -17.14
CA SER A 318 18.09 -5.60 -16.86
C SER A 318 18.41 -6.07 -15.44
N GLN A 319 17.61 -6.98 -14.89
CA GLN A 319 17.90 -7.60 -13.59
C GLN A 319 19.19 -8.43 -13.64
N GLU A 320 19.48 -9.05 -14.78
CA GLU A 320 20.69 -9.82 -15.07
C GLU A 320 21.93 -8.91 -15.08
N GLU A 321 21.81 -7.68 -15.61
CA GLU A 321 22.88 -6.67 -15.52
C GLU A 321 23.19 -6.30 -14.06
N ILE A 322 22.17 -6.12 -13.21
CA ILE A 322 22.35 -5.87 -11.78
C ILE A 322 22.98 -7.08 -11.05
N SER A 323 22.72 -8.30 -11.50
CA SER A 323 23.25 -9.52 -10.88
C SER A 323 24.78 -9.66 -11.02
N ARG A 324 25.39 -8.98 -12.01
CA ARG A 324 26.83 -9.06 -12.30
C ARG A 324 27.65 -8.53 -11.12
N LYS A 325 28.73 -9.25 -10.77
CA LYS A 325 29.70 -8.81 -9.75
C LYS A 325 30.35 -7.46 -10.07
N THR A 326 30.47 -7.13 -11.36
CA THR A 326 31.09 -5.91 -11.89
C THR A 326 30.12 -4.73 -12.07
N PHE A 327 28.88 -4.84 -11.57
CA PHE A 327 27.87 -3.80 -11.74
C PHE A 327 28.30 -2.46 -11.11
N ASP A 328 28.39 -1.40 -11.93
CA ASP A 328 28.78 -0.07 -11.48
C ASP A 328 27.60 0.70 -10.88
N ILE A 329 27.50 0.67 -9.55
CA ILE A 329 26.48 1.38 -8.78
C ILE A 329 26.57 2.91 -8.96
N ARG A 330 27.77 3.46 -9.16
CA ARG A 330 27.97 4.93 -9.21
C ARG A 330 27.33 5.55 -10.44
N ARG A 331 27.21 4.79 -11.53
CA ARG A 331 26.51 5.21 -12.75
C ARG A 331 25.03 5.49 -12.52
N TYR A 332 24.39 4.72 -11.64
CA TYR A 332 22.93 4.73 -11.47
C TYR A 332 22.46 5.33 -10.14
N ASN A 333 23.35 5.62 -9.18
CA ASN A 333 22.95 6.10 -7.85
C ASN A 333 22.35 7.53 -7.82
N LYS A 334 22.44 8.29 -8.92
CA LYS A 334 21.91 9.67 -9.03
C LYS A 334 20.43 9.76 -9.45
N HIS A 335 19.76 8.64 -9.70
CA HIS A 335 18.32 8.61 -10.04
C HIS A 335 17.44 9.04 -8.85
N ASP A 336 16.35 9.74 -9.15
CA ASP A 336 15.35 10.23 -8.20
C ASP A 336 14.29 9.19 -7.89
N ILE A 337 13.96 8.39 -8.89
CA ILE A 337 12.99 7.31 -8.77
C ILE A 337 13.54 6.05 -9.42
N ILE A 338 13.39 4.92 -8.73
CA ILE A 338 13.68 3.59 -9.26
C ILE A 338 12.38 2.79 -9.27
N VAL A 339 12.01 2.28 -10.44
CA VAL A 339 10.94 1.30 -10.60
C VAL A 339 11.58 -0.06 -10.83
N VAL A 340 11.21 -1.05 -10.03
CA VAL A 340 11.67 -2.43 -10.18
C VAL A 340 10.49 -3.30 -10.57
N ASP A 341 10.47 -3.72 -11.82
CA ASP A 341 9.49 -4.67 -12.35
C ASP A 341 9.89 -6.10 -12.01
N GLU A 342 8.89 -6.97 -11.82
CA GLU A 342 9.04 -8.32 -11.27
C GLU A 342 9.98 -8.37 -10.06
N SER A 343 9.71 -7.49 -9.09
CA SER A 343 10.49 -7.32 -7.85
C SER A 343 10.54 -8.56 -6.96
N HIS A 344 9.69 -9.57 -7.20
CA HIS A 344 9.76 -10.87 -6.52
C HIS A 344 11.09 -11.60 -6.77
N ASN A 345 11.84 -11.24 -7.81
CA ASN A 345 13.20 -11.73 -8.07
C ASN A 345 14.25 -11.16 -7.11
N PHE A 346 13.90 -10.16 -6.29
CA PHE A 346 14.74 -9.55 -5.26
C PHE A 346 14.28 -9.94 -3.85
N ARG A 347 13.79 -11.18 -3.68
CA ARG A 347 13.36 -11.71 -2.38
C ARG A 347 14.48 -12.31 -1.54
N ASN A 348 15.54 -12.82 -2.20
CA ASN A 348 16.63 -13.50 -1.52
C ASN A 348 17.82 -12.55 -1.25
N SER A 349 18.05 -12.22 0.02
CA SER A 349 19.10 -11.30 0.43
C SER A 349 20.53 -11.79 0.21
N ALA A 350 20.73 -13.09 -0.05
CA ALA A 350 22.04 -13.68 -0.31
C ALA A 350 22.51 -13.51 -1.77
N THR A 351 21.61 -13.13 -2.68
CA THR A 351 21.95 -13.00 -4.11
C THR A 351 22.70 -11.69 -4.39
N ASN A 352 23.62 -11.72 -5.36
CA ASN A 352 24.30 -10.50 -5.82
C ASN A 352 23.29 -9.47 -6.33
N ARG A 353 22.25 -9.94 -7.02
CA ARG A 353 21.13 -9.13 -7.53
C ARG A 353 20.49 -8.29 -6.42
N TYR A 354 20.14 -8.91 -5.29
CA TYR A 354 19.60 -8.19 -4.12
C TYR A 354 20.61 -7.20 -3.52
N VAL A 355 21.83 -7.67 -3.26
CA VAL A 355 22.87 -6.85 -2.59
C VAL A 355 23.19 -5.61 -3.42
N ASN A 356 23.29 -5.74 -4.74
CA ASN A 356 23.57 -4.63 -5.64
C ASN A 356 22.39 -3.65 -5.70
N LEU A 357 21.14 -4.12 -5.76
CA LEU A 357 19.97 -3.25 -5.71
C LEU A 357 19.88 -2.50 -4.36
N GLN A 358 20.12 -3.19 -3.24
CA GLN A 358 20.11 -2.59 -1.91
C GLN A 358 21.17 -1.47 -1.80
N LYS A 359 22.39 -1.71 -2.28
CA LYS A 359 23.45 -0.68 -2.33
C LYS A 359 23.10 0.47 -3.27
N LEU A 360 22.46 0.18 -4.41
CA LEU A 360 22.00 1.20 -5.35
C LEU A 360 20.93 2.12 -4.75
N ILE A 361 19.97 1.55 -4.04
CA ILE A 361 18.91 2.29 -3.34
C ILE A 361 19.48 3.09 -2.17
N GLY A 362 20.41 2.50 -1.41
CA GLY A 362 21.02 3.10 -0.22
C GLY A 362 22.11 4.13 -0.51
N SER A 363 22.55 4.30 -1.76
CA SER A 363 23.62 5.22 -2.13
C SER A 363 23.15 6.39 -3.01
N GLY A 364 23.96 7.44 -3.07
CA GLY A 364 23.64 8.65 -3.84
C GLY A 364 22.59 9.52 -3.14
N LYS A 365 21.45 9.74 -3.79
CA LYS A 365 20.38 10.62 -3.30
C LYS A 365 19.63 9.97 -2.12
N ARG A 366 19.59 10.66 -0.97
CA ARG A 366 18.88 10.19 0.25
C ARG A 366 17.36 10.10 0.09
N ASN A 367 16.77 10.99 -0.72
CA ASN A 367 15.33 11.12 -0.94
C ASN A 367 14.82 10.32 -2.15
N LYS A 368 15.59 9.35 -2.62
CA LYS A 368 15.24 8.51 -3.77
C LYS A 368 13.96 7.71 -3.52
N ARG A 369 13.00 7.76 -4.43
CA ARG A 369 11.75 6.99 -4.39
C ARG A 369 11.96 5.60 -4.99
N VAL A 370 11.38 4.56 -4.38
CA VAL A 370 11.46 3.18 -4.86
C VAL A 370 10.07 2.59 -5.03
N LEU A 371 9.75 2.17 -6.25
CA LEU A 371 8.50 1.49 -6.57
C LEU A 371 8.81 0.04 -6.97
N LEU A 372 8.31 -0.91 -6.20
CA LEU A 372 8.42 -2.34 -6.50
C LEU A 372 7.13 -2.81 -7.14
N LEU A 373 7.19 -3.35 -8.37
CA LEU A 373 6.05 -3.95 -9.06
C LEU A 373 6.17 -5.47 -8.98
N THR A 374 5.10 -6.15 -8.57
CA THR A 374 5.06 -7.62 -8.57
C THR A 374 3.62 -8.10 -8.60
N ALA A 375 3.33 -9.27 -9.16
CA ALA A 375 2.02 -9.91 -8.99
C ALA A 375 1.95 -10.79 -7.74
N THR A 376 3.11 -11.18 -7.21
CA THR A 376 3.30 -12.24 -6.23
C THR A 376 4.34 -11.78 -5.22
N PRO A 377 3.97 -10.88 -4.28
CA PRO A 377 4.91 -10.40 -3.26
C PRO A 377 5.34 -11.50 -2.28
N LEU A 378 4.54 -12.57 -2.17
CA LEU A 378 4.82 -13.78 -1.40
C LEU A 378 4.91 -14.96 -2.37
N ASN A 379 6.03 -15.69 -2.35
CA ASN A 379 6.22 -16.88 -3.19
C ASN A 379 6.34 -18.13 -2.33
N THR A 380 7.29 -18.14 -1.40
CA THR A 380 7.63 -19.31 -0.58
C THR A 380 7.45 -19.06 0.91
N SER A 381 7.71 -17.84 1.39
CA SER A 381 7.68 -17.51 2.81
C SER A 381 7.31 -16.05 3.03
N ILE A 382 6.84 -15.73 4.25
CA ILE A 382 6.61 -14.36 4.69
C ILE A 382 7.90 -13.52 4.68
N TYR A 383 9.07 -14.16 4.79
CA TYR A 383 10.36 -13.50 4.70
C TYR A 383 10.67 -12.96 3.29
N ASP A 384 10.01 -13.46 2.23
CA ASP A 384 10.11 -12.88 0.89
C ASP A 384 9.62 -11.43 0.88
N LEU A 385 8.55 -11.15 1.64
CA LEU A 385 8.01 -9.81 1.81
C LEU A 385 8.88 -8.96 2.75
N TYR A 386 9.41 -9.55 3.83
CA TYR A 386 10.36 -8.87 4.73
C TYR A 386 11.54 -8.27 3.95
N HIS A 387 12.18 -9.05 3.08
CA HIS A 387 13.32 -8.59 2.29
C HIS A 387 12.94 -7.50 1.28
N GLN A 388 11.77 -7.59 0.64
CA GLN A 388 11.28 -6.52 -0.23
C GLN A 388 11.00 -5.23 0.55
N ILE A 389 10.44 -5.32 1.75
CA ILE A 389 10.22 -4.15 2.62
C ILE A 389 11.56 -3.56 3.07
N LEU A 390 12.57 -4.37 3.37
CA LEU A 390 13.91 -3.86 3.68
C LEU A 390 14.55 -3.09 2.52
N LEU A 391 14.23 -3.41 1.26
CA LEU A 391 14.66 -2.58 0.13
C LEU A 391 14.02 -1.20 0.20
N LEU A 392 12.72 -1.11 0.54
CA LEU A 392 12.01 0.17 0.70
C LEU A 392 12.57 1.00 1.87
N THR A 393 12.84 0.35 3.01
CA THR A 393 13.35 1.02 4.22
C THR A 393 14.86 1.23 4.22
N ARG A 394 15.55 0.90 3.12
CA ARG A 394 17.01 1.00 2.99
C ARG A 394 17.75 0.26 4.11
N ASN A 395 17.27 -0.95 4.43
CA ASN A 395 17.77 -1.80 5.51
C ASN A 395 17.53 -1.26 6.94
N THR A 396 16.58 -0.34 7.12
CA THR A 396 16.25 0.24 8.43
C THR A 396 15.10 -0.55 9.06
N GLU A 397 15.39 -1.40 10.04
CA GLU A 397 14.36 -2.25 10.66
C GLU A 397 13.35 -1.48 11.52
N LYS A 398 13.71 -0.31 12.03
CA LYS A 398 12.84 0.53 12.87
C LYS A 398 12.05 1.58 12.08
N TYR A 399 12.03 1.48 10.75
CA TYR A 399 11.47 2.51 9.87
C TYR A 399 9.99 2.81 10.17
N TYR A 400 9.21 1.79 10.49
CA TYR A 400 7.76 1.91 10.72
C TYR A 400 7.39 2.12 12.20
N GLN A 401 8.33 2.54 13.05
CA GLN A 401 8.09 2.71 14.50
C GLN A 401 6.96 3.72 14.80
N GLU A 402 6.87 4.81 14.03
CA GLU A 402 5.82 5.83 14.19
C GLU A 402 4.43 5.31 13.79
N TRP A 403 4.36 4.19 13.07
CA TRP A 403 3.12 3.53 12.63
C TRP A 403 2.85 2.24 13.43
N GLY A 404 3.39 2.13 14.64
CA GLY A 404 3.10 1.03 15.55
C GLY A 404 3.88 -0.25 15.29
N ILE A 405 4.92 -0.23 14.43
CA ILE A 405 5.77 -1.40 14.15
C ILE A 405 7.19 -1.12 14.66
N PRO A 406 7.54 -1.53 15.90
CA PRO A 406 8.79 -1.11 16.53
C PRO A 406 10.06 -1.62 15.83
N ASN A 407 10.02 -2.86 15.34
CA ASN A 407 11.13 -3.47 14.60
C ASN A 407 10.60 -4.54 13.64
N LEU A 408 10.93 -4.40 12.36
CA LEU A 408 10.48 -5.31 11.29
C LEU A 408 10.90 -6.76 11.54
N LYS A 409 12.13 -7.03 11.99
CA LYS A 409 12.58 -8.41 12.20
C LYS A 409 11.80 -9.12 13.30
N ILE A 410 11.59 -8.45 14.43
CA ILE A 410 10.78 -8.97 15.54
C ILE A 410 9.33 -9.18 15.09
N TYR A 411 8.78 -8.20 14.36
CA TYR A 411 7.43 -8.25 13.83
C TYR A 411 7.24 -9.45 12.87
N PHE A 412 8.16 -9.67 11.93
CA PHE A 412 8.10 -10.82 11.03
C PHE A 412 8.32 -12.18 11.72
N GLN A 413 9.09 -12.21 12.82
CA GLN A 413 9.19 -13.41 13.66
C GLN A 413 7.88 -13.74 14.36
N ALA A 414 7.15 -12.73 14.88
CA ALA A 414 5.83 -12.90 15.48
C ALA A 414 4.77 -13.28 14.43
N LEU A 415 4.80 -12.65 13.25
CA LEU A 415 3.95 -13.02 12.10
C LEU A 415 4.14 -14.48 11.69
N ALA A 416 5.38 -14.96 11.65
CA ALA A 416 5.68 -16.37 11.30
C ALA A 416 5.14 -17.37 12.33
N LYS A 417 4.89 -16.93 13.57
CA LYS A 417 4.25 -17.72 14.64
C LYS A 417 2.74 -17.55 14.70
N GLY A 418 2.16 -16.61 13.93
CA GLY A 418 0.74 -16.27 13.97
C GLY A 418 0.34 -15.40 15.17
N GLU A 419 1.29 -14.73 15.82
CA GLU A 419 1.05 -13.87 17.00
C GLU A 419 0.60 -12.45 16.60
N GLU A 420 0.79 -12.06 15.34
CA GLU A 420 0.52 -10.72 14.81
C GLU A 420 -0.24 -10.78 13.48
N GLU A 421 -0.93 -9.68 13.14
CA GLU A 421 -1.56 -9.51 11.83
C GLU A 421 -0.73 -8.57 10.94
N ILE A 422 -0.56 -8.94 9.66
CA ILE A 422 0.26 -8.18 8.70
C ILE A 422 -0.42 -6.90 8.17
N THR A 423 -1.71 -6.73 8.48
CA THR A 423 -2.60 -5.75 7.86
C THR A 423 -2.07 -4.31 7.94
N GLU A 424 -1.60 -3.89 9.12
CA GLU A 424 -1.07 -2.53 9.32
C GLU A 424 0.16 -2.26 8.45
N LEU A 425 1.10 -3.21 8.41
CA LEU A 425 2.29 -3.09 7.57
C LEU A 425 1.92 -3.00 6.08
N LEU A 426 0.95 -3.80 5.63
CA LEU A 426 0.49 -3.74 4.24
C LEU A 426 -0.16 -2.39 3.90
N PHE A 427 -0.91 -1.78 4.83
CA PHE A 427 -1.45 -0.44 4.61
C PHE A 427 -0.35 0.60 4.42
N GLN A 428 0.77 0.47 5.13
CA GLN A 428 1.90 1.41 5.03
C GLN A 428 2.88 1.11 3.90
N THR A 429 2.78 -0.02 3.21
CA THR A 429 3.81 -0.45 2.24
C THR A 429 3.27 -0.84 0.86
N MET A 430 2.00 -1.24 0.76
CA MET A 430 1.51 -1.97 -0.40
C MET A 430 0.17 -1.44 -0.94
N VAL A 431 0.09 -1.42 -2.27
CA VAL A 431 -1.15 -1.32 -3.04
C VAL A 431 -1.43 -2.67 -3.65
N ARG A 432 -2.59 -3.27 -3.36
CA ARG A 432 -2.99 -4.57 -3.90
C ARG A 432 -4.44 -4.54 -4.34
N ARG A 433 -4.67 -4.90 -5.61
CA ARG A 433 -5.99 -5.21 -6.17
C ARG A 433 -6.00 -6.60 -6.77
N SER A 434 -7.10 -7.31 -6.59
CA SER A 434 -7.35 -8.60 -7.21
C SER A 434 -8.22 -8.46 -8.46
N ARG A 435 -8.20 -9.47 -9.34
CA ARG A 435 -9.15 -9.53 -10.46
C ARG A 435 -10.60 -9.61 -9.98
N GLN A 436 -10.85 -10.20 -8.81
CA GLN A 436 -12.19 -10.29 -8.23
C GLN A 436 -12.73 -8.92 -7.84
N ASP A 437 -11.87 -8.01 -7.37
CA ASP A 437 -12.28 -6.64 -7.03
C ASP A 437 -12.78 -5.91 -8.28
N VAL A 438 -12.07 -6.07 -9.39
CA VAL A 438 -12.46 -5.49 -10.68
C VAL A 438 -13.75 -6.13 -11.21
N ILE A 439 -13.89 -7.46 -11.12
CA ILE A 439 -15.12 -8.15 -11.53
C ILE A 439 -16.32 -7.70 -10.69
N LYS A 440 -16.16 -7.56 -9.37
CA LYS A 440 -17.23 -7.07 -8.48
C LYS A 440 -17.70 -5.67 -8.86
N ARG A 441 -16.77 -4.76 -9.20
CA ARG A 441 -17.10 -3.42 -9.68
C ARG A 441 -17.91 -3.44 -10.97
N GLN A 442 -17.50 -4.27 -11.93
CA GLN A 442 -18.23 -4.45 -13.19
C GLN A 442 -19.63 -5.01 -12.97
N LEU A 443 -19.81 -5.92 -12.01
CA LEU A 443 -21.12 -6.46 -11.63
C LEU A 443 -22.05 -5.40 -11.00
N VAL A 444 -21.49 -4.37 -10.35
CA VAL A 444 -22.22 -3.24 -9.78
C VAL A 444 -22.50 -2.14 -10.81
N GLY A 445 -22.05 -2.32 -12.06
CA GLY A 445 -22.34 -1.43 -13.19
C GLY A 445 -21.20 -0.50 -13.60
N GLU A 446 -20.00 -0.62 -13.04
CA GLU A 446 -18.84 0.18 -13.46
C GLU A 446 -18.33 -0.26 -14.84
N GLU A 447 -18.35 0.66 -15.80
CA GLU A 447 -17.77 0.43 -17.13
C GLU A 447 -16.29 0.81 -17.15
N ILE A 448 -15.44 -0.19 -17.39
CA ILE A 448 -13.98 -0.03 -17.33
C ILE A 448 -13.42 -0.04 -18.75
N TYR A 449 -12.77 1.04 -19.12
CA TYR A 449 -12.16 1.25 -20.43
C TYR A 449 -10.64 1.28 -20.34
N VAL A 450 -9.96 0.71 -21.34
CA VAL A 450 -8.52 0.87 -21.57
C VAL A 450 -8.31 1.10 -23.05
N GLY A 451 -7.68 2.23 -23.41
CA GLY A 451 -7.48 2.60 -24.82
C GLY A 451 -8.78 2.67 -25.62
N GLY A 452 -9.87 3.16 -25.00
CA GLY A 452 -11.21 3.25 -25.61
C GLY A 452 -11.99 1.93 -25.69
N LEU A 453 -11.39 0.79 -25.32
CA LEU A 453 -12.04 -0.52 -25.35
C LEU A 453 -12.55 -0.93 -23.97
N LYS A 454 -13.81 -1.39 -23.91
CA LYS A 454 -14.40 -1.93 -22.69
C LYS A 454 -13.79 -3.30 -22.36
N ILE A 455 -13.23 -3.43 -21.15
CA ILE A 455 -12.57 -4.68 -20.72
C ILE A 455 -13.58 -5.65 -20.12
N HIS A 456 -13.48 -6.92 -20.50
CA HIS A 456 -14.10 -8.04 -19.77
C HIS A 456 -13.09 -9.16 -19.55
N PHE A 457 -13.01 -9.68 -18.32
CA PHE A 457 -12.18 -10.84 -18.04
C PHE A 457 -12.85 -12.12 -18.56
N PRO A 458 -12.10 -13.02 -19.22
CA PRO A 458 -12.66 -14.29 -19.68
C PRO A 458 -13.07 -15.18 -18.50
N LYS A 459 -14.16 -15.93 -18.66
CA LYS A 459 -14.58 -16.96 -17.70
C LYS A 459 -13.59 -18.12 -17.74
N ARG A 460 -13.00 -18.46 -16.58
CA ARG A 460 -12.09 -19.61 -16.46
C ARG A 460 -12.90 -20.90 -16.32
N CYS A 461 -12.63 -21.87 -17.18
CA CYS A 461 -13.17 -23.23 -17.09
C CYS A 461 -12.02 -24.16 -16.70
N LEU A 462 -12.01 -24.66 -15.46
CA LEU A 462 -10.99 -25.58 -14.97
C LEU A 462 -11.45 -27.01 -15.22
N LYS A 463 -10.55 -27.83 -15.77
CA LYS A 463 -10.71 -29.28 -15.90
C LYS A 463 -9.45 -29.96 -15.38
N GLN A 464 -9.63 -31.06 -14.65
CA GLN A 464 -8.52 -31.89 -14.17
C GLN A 464 -8.42 -33.14 -15.04
N PHE A 465 -7.20 -33.51 -15.39
CA PHE A 465 -6.89 -34.75 -16.10
C PHE A 465 -5.88 -35.56 -15.27
N THR A 466 -6.16 -36.86 -15.12
CA THR A 466 -5.35 -37.79 -14.32
C THR A 466 -4.95 -38.99 -15.15
N TYR A 467 -3.78 -39.57 -14.87
CA TYR A 467 -3.31 -40.81 -15.46
C TYR A 467 -2.73 -41.70 -14.36
N ASN A 468 -2.72 -43.02 -14.57
CA ASN A 468 -2.11 -43.96 -13.64
C ASN A 468 -0.67 -44.26 -14.07
N PHE A 469 0.31 -43.72 -13.35
CA PHE A 469 1.73 -43.94 -13.63
C PHE A 469 2.16 -45.40 -13.43
N GLU A 470 1.58 -46.11 -12.45
CA GLU A 470 1.99 -47.48 -12.10
C GLU A 470 1.46 -48.55 -13.06
N ALA A 471 0.53 -48.21 -13.97
CA ALA A 471 -0.12 -49.18 -14.83
C ALA A 471 0.87 -49.95 -15.74
N ASN A 472 1.98 -49.33 -16.16
CA ASN A 472 3.04 -49.98 -16.94
C ASN A 472 4.29 -50.31 -16.10
N PHE A 473 4.45 -49.70 -14.92
CA PHE A 473 5.68 -49.73 -14.13
C PHE A 473 5.46 -50.28 -12.72
N GLN A 474 4.77 -51.42 -12.57
CA GLN A 474 4.39 -51.97 -11.26
C GLN A 474 5.56 -52.00 -10.27
N GLY A 475 5.45 -51.23 -9.18
CA GLY A 475 6.42 -51.16 -8.09
C GLY A 475 7.65 -50.27 -8.35
N LEU A 476 7.87 -49.76 -9.58
CA LEU A 476 9.03 -48.93 -9.91
C LEU A 476 9.06 -47.63 -9.08
N TYR A 477 7.91 -46.95 -8.97
CA TYR A 477 7.83 -45.70 -8.22
C TYR A 477 8.22 -45.93 -6.76
N VAL A 478 7.68 -46.98 -6.14
CA VAL A 478 7.99 -47.36 -4.75
C VAL A 478 9.48 -47.71 -4.59
N ILE A 479 10.06 -48.47 -5.53
CA ILE A 479 11.49 -48.82 -5.51
C ILE A 479 12.36 -47.55 -5.58
N ILE A 480 12.09 -46.67 -6.55
CA ILE A 480 12.84 -45.42 -6.71
C ILE A 480 12.65 -44.51 -5.50
N ALA A 481 11.43 -44.39 -4.98
CA ALA A 481 11.14 -43.56 -3.81
C ALA A 481 11.89 -44.07 -2.57
N ASN A 482 11.90 -45.39 -2.32
CA ASN A 482 12.67 -45.98 -1.23
C ASN A 482 14.17 -45.72 -1.41
N GLN A 483 14.70 -45.86 -2.62
CA GLN A 483 16.11 -45.55 -2.92
C GLN A 483 16.43 -44.07 -2.67
N ILE A 484 15.55 -43.14 -3.06
CA ILE A 484 15.72 -41.70 -2.78
C ILE A 484 15.70 -41.44 -1.26
N ASP A 485 14.82 -42.11 -0.52
CA ASP A 485 14.72 -41.99 0.93
C ASP A 485 15.97 -42.50 1.65
N GLU A 486 16.69 -43.47 1.07
CA GLU A 486 17.97 -43.97 1.58
C GLU A 486 19.16 -43.04 1.31
N LEU A 487 19.02 -42.02 0.45
CA LEU A 487 20.12 -41.08 0.18
C LEU A 487 20.50 -40.28 1.44
N HIS A 488 21.77 -40.25 1.79
CA HIS A 488 22.28 -39.46 2.90
C HIS A 488 22.48 -38.00 2.53
N LEU A 489 22.89 -37.75 1.27
CA LEU A 489 23.28 -36.45 0.75
C LEU A 489 24.27 -35.76 1.69
N ALA A 490 25.29 -36.51 2.14
CA ALA A 490 26.25 -36.06 3.15
C ALA A 490 26.95 -34.72 2.83
N PRO A 491 27.28 -34.37 1.57
CA PRO A 491 27.85 -33.06 1.24
C PRO A 491 26.93 -31.88 1.61
N TYR A 492 25.62 -32.13 1.74
CA TYR A 492 24.61 -31.11 2.08
C TYR A 492 24.56 -30.84 3.59
N ASN A 493 25.19 -31.69 4.42
CA ASN A 493 25.23 -31.54 5.87
C ASN A 493 26.58 -31.97 6.50
N ILE A 494 27.69 -31.52 5.92
CA ILE A 494 29.05 -31.88 6.36
C ILE A 494 29.29 -31.60 7.85
N LYS A 495 28.69 -30.52 8.40
CA LYS A 495 28.79 -30.17 9.83
C LYS A 495 28.26 -31.27 10.76
N ALA A 496 27.35 -32.12 10.30
CA ALA A 496 26.86 -33.26 11.07
C ALA A 496 27.98 -34.26 11.42
N PHE A 497 29.04 -34.31 10.60
CA PHE A 497 30.19 -35.20 10.74
C PHE A 497 31.36 -34.57 11.51
N LYS A 498 31.22 -33.35 12.03
CA LYS A 498 32.28 -32.70 12.83
C LYS A 498 32.43 -33.39 14.20
N ASN A 499 33.67 -33.59 14.64
CA ASN A 499 34.00 -34.26 15.91
C ASN A 499 33.53 -33.46 17.13
N GLN A 500 33.67 -32.13 17.08
CA GLN A 500 33.15 -31.21 18.10
C GLN A 500 32.22 -30.17 17.48
N LYS A 501 31.04 -30.00 18.08
CA LYS A 501 29.95 -29.16 17.55
C LYS A 501 29.65 -28.02 18.53
N THR A 502 29.70 -26.78 18.06
CA THR A 502 29.22 -25.63 18.82
C THR A 502 27.69 -25.54 18.78
N LYS A 503 27.10 -24.77 19.70
CA LYS A 503 25.64 -24.56 19.76
C LYS A 503 25.08 -23.95 18.46
N HIS A 504 25.80 -23.00 17.85
CA HIS A 504 25.43 -22.42 16.56
C HIS A 504 25.50 -23.44 15.41
N GLU A 505 26.47 -24.36 15.44
CA GLU A 505 26.58 -25.40 14.42
C GLU A 505 25.47 -26.46 14.54
N GLN A 506 24.94 -26.71 15.75
CA GLN A 506 23.77 -27.59 15.92
C GLN A 506 22.52 -27.04 15.23
N ASP A 507 22.27 -25.74 15.34
CA ASP A 507 21.14 -25.09 14.63
C ASP A 507 21.31 -25.18 13.10
N ASP A 508 22.55 -25.02 12.61
CA ASP A 508 22.86 -25.19 11.18
C ASP A 508 22.66 -26.64 10.71
N ILE A 509 23.02 -27.64 11.53
CA ILE A 509 22.82 -29.06 11.21
C ILE A 509 21.33 -29.36 11.05
N LEU A 510 20.48 -28.87 11.97
CA LEU A 510 19.03 -29.08 11.91
C LEU A 510 18.43 -28.45 10.65
N ARG A 511 18.88 -27.25 10.26
CA ARG A 511 18.47 -26.62 9.00
C ARG A 511 18.89 -27.44 7.77
N ASN A 512 20.10 -27.97 7.78
CA ASN A 512 20.62 -28.78 6.67
C ASN A 512 19.93 -30.14 6.56
N VAL A 513 19.41 -30.72 7.66
CA VAL A 513 18.54 -31.92 7.60
C VAL A 513 17.26 -31.63 6.82
N ALA A 514 16.62 -30.50 7.10
CA ALA A 514 15.43 -30.08 6.34
C ALA A 514 15.74 -29.87 4.85
N LEU A 515 16.97 -29.43 4.53
CA LEU A 515 17.44 -29.25 3.17
C LEU A 515 17.65 -30.58 2.44
N VAL A 516 18.24 -31.58 3.10
CA VAL A 516 18.33 -32.95 2.54
C VAL A 516 16.93 -33.49 2.22
N ALA A 517 15.96 -33.29 3.11
CA ALA A 517 14.57 -33.69 2.87
C ALA A 517 13.95 -32.93 1.68
N LEU A 518 14.24 -31.64 1.53
CA LEU A 518 13.80 -30.85 0.38
C LEU A 518 14.36 -31.39 -0.94
N MET A 519 15.65 -31.75 -0.98
CA MET A 519 16.28 -32.33 -2.18
C MET A 519 15.61 -33.63 -2.60
N LYS A 520 15.35 -34.53 -1.63
CA LYS A 520 14.61 -35.77 -1.88
C LYS A 520 13.21 -35.51 -2.45
N SER A 521 12.49 -34.56 -1.86
CA SER A 521 11.17 -34.15 -2.37
C SER A 521 11.24 -33.57 -3.78
N LEU A 522 12.28 -32.79 -4.11
CA LEU A 522 12.48 -32.25 -5.46
C LEU A 522 12.74 -33.36 -6.49
N TYR A 523 13.52 -34.39 -6.14
CA TYR A 523 13.72 -35.55 -7.00
C TYR A 523 12.41 -36.29 -7.29
N LEU A 524 11.57 -36.51 -6.27
CA LEU A 524 10.24 -37.11 -6.45
C LEU A 524 9.33 -36.26 -7.32
N LYS A 525 9.30 -34.93 -7.12
CA LYS A 525 8.53 -34.01 -7.98
C LYS A 525 9.02 -34.03 -9.44
N ARG A 526 10.33 -34.20 -9.65
CA ARG A 526 10.89 -34.33 -11.01
C ARG A 526 10.51 -35.66 -11.65
N LEU A 527 10.47 -36.76 -10.88
CA LEU A 527 9.96 -38.05 -11.32
C LEU A 527 8.49 -37.96 -11.76
N GLU A 528 7.65 -37.27 -10.98
CA GLU A 528 6.25 -37.02 -11.35
C GLU A 528 6.10 -36.16 -12.61
N SER A 529 7.06 -35.25 -12.86
CA SER A 529 7.03 -34.39 -14.05
C SER A 529 7.39 -35.15 -15.33
N SER A 530 8.56 -35.77 -15.38
CA SER A 530 8.93 -36.67 -16.48
C SER A 530 10.15 -37.51 -16.11
N LEU A 531 10.25 -38.71 -16.69
CA LEU A 531 11.41 -39.59 -16.52
C LEU A 531 12.73 -38.91 -16.91
N ILE A 532 12.73 -38.03 -17.92
CA ILE A 532 13.93 -37.31 -18.39
C ILE A 532 14.35 -36.20 -17.44
N ALA A 533 13.40 -35.44 -16.88
CA ALA A 533 13.72 -34.43 -15.87
C ALA A 533 14.32 -35.09 -14.62
N PHE A 534 13.80 -36.25 -14.26
CA PHE A 534 14.34 -37.06 -13.18
C PHE A 534 15.73 -37.62 -13.51
N GLU A 535 15.92 -38.26 -14.67
CA GLU A 535 17.22 -38.77 -15.15
C GLU A 535 18.31 -37.69 -15.13
N SER A 536 17.99 -36.51 -15.68
CA SER A 536 18.87 -35.34 -15.68
C SER A 536 19.33 -34.96 -14.27
N SER A 537 18.42 -35.04 -13.30
CA SER A 537 18.71 -34.70 -11.89
C SER A 537 19.60 -35.73 -11.22
N ILE A 538 19.26 -37.01 -11.38
CA ILE A 538 20.03 -38.13 -10.81
C ILE A 538 21.45 -38.13 -11.39
N ARG A 539 21.60 -37.89 -12.70
CA ARG A 539 22.92 -37.79 -13.35
C ARG A 539 23.75 -36.62 -12.81
N LYS A 540 23.15 -35.43 -12.70
CA LYS A 540 23.85 -34.25 -12.13
C LYS A 540 24.27 -34.52 -10.69
N GLN A 541 23.41 -35.14 -9.90
CA GLN A 541 23.69 -35.47 -8.52
C GLN A 541 24.81 -36.51 -8.38
N SER A 542 24.80 -37.56 -9.22
CA SER A 542 25.85 -38.58 -9.25
C SER A 542 27.19 -37.94 -9.56
N ASN A 543 27.26 -37.13 -10.61
CA ASN A 543 28.48 -36.42 -11.00
C ASN A 543 29.00 -35.51 -9.88
N PHE A 544 28.11 -34.82 -9.17
CA PHE A 544 28.47 -33.98 -8.03
C PHE A 544 29.06 -34.80 -6.88
N GLN A 545 28.40 -35.90 -6.49
CA GLN A 545 28.87 -36.79 -5.42
C GLN A 545 30.23 -37.42 -5.77
N GLU A 546 30.42 -37.87 -7.02
CA GLU A 546 31.69 -38.44 -7.50
C GLU A 546 32.84 -37.43 -7.46
N ARG A 547 32.58 -36.19 -7.90
CA ARG A 547 33.57 -35.10 -7.86
C ARG A 547 33.89 -34.71 -6.42
N PHE A 548 32.88 -34.57 -5.57
CA PHE A 548 33.06 -34.27 -4.15
C PHE A 548 33.86 -35.38 -3.46
N PHE A 549 33.56 -36.64 -3.75
CA PHE A 549 34.30 -37.79 -3.24
C PHE A 549 35.79 -37.75 -3.66
N THR A 550 36.06 -37.35 -4.90
CA THR A 550 37.44 -37.17 -5.40
C THR A 550 38.16 -36.06 -4.63
N LEU A 551 37.51 -34.92 -4.37
CA LEU A 551 38.09 -33.83 -3.59
C LEU A 551 38.37 -34.24 -2.14
N LEU A 552 37.44 -34.98 -1.54
CA LEU A 552 37.56 -35.49 -0.19
C LEU A 552 38.75 -36.46 -0.06
N LYS A 553 38.98 -37.32 -1.05
CA LYS A 553 40.17 -38.20 -1.12
C LYS A 553 41.50 -37.44 -1.18
N HIS A 554 41.51 -36.24 -1.77
CA HIS A 554 42.69 -35.37 -1.79
C HIS A 554 42.80 -34.50 -0.52
N GLY A 555 41.97 -34.76 0.49
CA GLY A 555 42.03 -34.07 1.76
C GLY A 555 41.49 -32.65 1.72
N LYS A 556 40.49 -32.37 0.88
CA LYS A 556 39.84 -31.05 0.84
C LYS A 556 38.39 -31.19 1.28
N LEU A 557 38.02 -30.41 2.31
CA LEU A 557 36.65 -30.26 2.80
C LEU A 557 36.15 -28.84 2.49
N LEU A 558 34.87 -28.73 2.15
CA LEU A 558 34.26 -27.51 1.58
C LEU A 558 33.28 -26.88 2.59
N ASP A 559 33.22 -25.54 2.69
CA ASP A 559 32.34 -24.81 3.63
C ASP A 559 30.88 -24.67 3.15
N GLY A 560 29.94 -24.68 4.11
CA GLY A 560 28.50 -24.51 3.95
C GLY A 560 28.01 -23.11 3.55
N LYS A 561 28.85 -22.08 3.45
CA LYS A 561 28.44 -20.74 2.94
C LYS A 561 28.31 -20.71 1.40
N ASN A 562 29.19 -21.41 0.69
CA ASN A 562 29.12 -21.54 -0.78
C ASN A 562 28.05 -22.55 -1.21
N PHE A 563 27.78 -23.54 -0.37
CA PHE A 563 26.67 -24.47 -0.50
C PHE A 563 25.28 -23.80 -0.60
N ARG A 564 25.04 -22.72 0.16
CA ARG A 564 23.79 -21.94 0.05
C ARG A 564 23.61 -21.20 -1.28
N LYS A 565 24.72 -20.85 -1.95
CA LYS A 565 24.68 -20.31 -3.32
C LYS A 565 24.34 -21.40 -4.34
N MET A 566 24.80 -22.63 -4.13
CA MET A 566 24.46 -23.80 -4.96
C MET A 566 22.97 -24.13 -4.91
N LEU A 567 22.38 -24.14 -3.71
CA LEU A 567 20.93 -24.33 -3.54
C LEU A 567 20.11 -23.24 -4.24
N ALA A 568 20.58 -21.99 -4.18
CA ALA A 568 19.92 -20.89 -4.90
C ALA A 568 19.98 -21.09 -6.43
N ALA A 569 21.08 -21.62 -6.96
CA ALA A 569 21.25 -21.89 -8.40
C ALA A 569 20.48 -23.15 -8.89
N GLU A 570 20.24 -24.14 -8.03
CA GLU A 570 19.39 -25.29 -8.39
C GLU A 570 17.89 -24.96 -8.31
N ILE A 571 17.49 -24.02 -7.44
CA ILE A 571 16.10 -23.57 -7.29
C ILE A 571 15.73 -22.49 -8.31
N ASP A 572 16.63 -21.55 -8.62
CA ASP A 572 16.46 -20.56 -9.70
C ASP A 572 17.25 -21.02 -10.95
N GLU A 573 16.56 -21.58 -11.94
CA GLU A 573 17.13 -22.03 -13.24
C GLU A 573 17.80 -20.90 -14.07
N GLU A 574 17.89 -19.66 -13.57
CA GLU A 574 18.48 -18.50 -14.26
C GLU A 574 20.00 -18.36 -14.10
N ASP A 575 20.60 -18.95 -13.06
CA ASP A 575 22.03 -18.82 -12.80
C ASP A 575 22.79 -20.03 -13.38
N ASN A 576 23.33 -19.87 -14.60
CA ASN A 576 24.26 -20.79 -15.26
C ASN A 576 25.63 -20.85 -14.53
N ILE A 577 25.67 -21.31 -13.29
CA ILE A 577 26.95 -21.57 -12.61
C ILE A 577 27.41 -22.96 -13.01
N SER A 578 28.57 -23.05 -13.65
CA SER A 578 29.15 -24.35 -14.03
C SER A 578 29.59 -25.10 -12.76
N VAL A 579 29.48 -26.43 -12.78
CA VAL A 579 29.94 -27.28 -11.66
C VAL A 579 31.44 -27.05 -11.39
N ASP A 580 32.21 -26.66 -12.40
CA ASP A 580 33.65 -26.40 -12.30
C ASP A 580 33.96 -25.06 -11.61
N GLU A 581 33.26 -23.97 -11.95
CA GLU A 581 33.37 -22.67 -11.24
C GLU A 581 32.91 -22.78 -9.77
N LEU A 582 31.99 -23.70 -9.51
CA LEU A 582 31.41 -23.94 -8.20
C LEU A 582 32.35 -24.73 -7.28
N ILE A 583 33.22 -25.59 -7.85
CA ILE A 583 34.28 -26.30 -7.14
C ILE A 583 35.50 -25.39 -6.90
N GLU A 584 35.88 -24.56 -7.89
CA GLU A 584 37.05 -23.68 -7.82
C GLU A 584 36.87 -22.48 -6.87
N SER A 585 35.63 -22.12 -6.53
CA SER A 585 35.33 -20.97 -5.65
C SER A 585 35.25 -21.32 -4.16
N LEU A 586 35.70 -22.51 -3.76
CA LEU A 586 35.55 -23.06 -2.41
C LEU A 586 36.86 -22.95 -1.60
N ASP A 587 36.74 -22.51 -0.34
CA ASP A 587 37.87 -22.42 0.60
C ASP A 587 38.20 -23.78 1.23
N GLU A 588 39.48 -24.03 1.55
CA GLU A 588 39.97 -25.28 2.17
C GLU A 588 39.67 -25.34 3.69
N ILE A 589 39.10 -26.45 4.17
CA ILE A 589 38.88 -26.76 5.60
C ILE A 589 39.83 -27.87 6.07
N ASP A 590 40.26 -27.82 7.35
CA ASP A 590 41.02 -28.89 7.98
C ASP A 590 40.18 -30.18 8.15
N ILE A 591 40.68 -31.26 7.56
CA ILE A 591 40.07 -32.58 7.52
C ILE A 591 39.99 -33.22 8.91
N LYS A 592 40.94 -32.90 9.80
CA LYS A 592 41.10 -33.57 11.10
C LYS A 592 39.92 -33.34 12.05
N ASP A 593 39.13 -32.31 11.79
CA ASP A 593 37.97 -31.97 12.59
C ASP A 593 36.72 -32.81 12.27
N TYR A 594 36.77 -33.70 11.28
CA TYR A 594 35.61 -34.42 10.76
C TYR A 594 35.77 -35.95 10.81
N GLN A 595 34.64 -36.65 10.88
CA GLN A 595 34.52 -38.11 10.78
C GLN A 595 34.58 -38.55 9.31
N ILE A 596 35.78 -38.52 8.72
CA ILE A 596 36.01 -38.76 7.29
C ILE A 596 35.57 -40.15 6.85
N ASP A 597 35.81 -41.18 7.65
CA ASP A 597 35.46 -42.55 7.28
C ASP A 597 33.95 -42.71 7.07
N LYS A 598 33.14 -42.11 7.95
CA LYS A 598 31.67 -42.08 7.79
C LYS A 598 31.23 -41.23 6.61
N LEU A 599 31.91 -40.11 6.37
CA LEU A 599 31.62 -39.25 5.22
C LEU A 599 31.88 -40.01 3.91
N HIS A 600 32.99 -40.74 3.82
CA HIS A 600 33.29 -41.64 2.70
C HIS A 600 32.21 -42.71 2.52
N GLU A 601 31.84 -43.40 3.61
CA GLU A 601 30.82 -44.46 3.58
C GLU A 601 29.47 -43.93 3.04
N HIS A 602 28.99 -42.80 3.57
CA HIS A 602 27.72 -42.20 3.15
C HIS A 602 27.75 -41.74 1.68
N ILE A 603 28.84 -41.11 1.23
CA ILE A 603 28.97 -40.65 -0.16
C ILE A 603 29.05 -41.84 -1.12
N GLN A 604 29.81 -42.89 -0.76
CA GLN A 604 29.92 -44.11 -1.57
C GLN A 604 28.57 -44.82 -1.67
N SER A 605 27.81 -44.88 -0.56
CA SER A 605 26.44 -45.40 -0.55
C SER A 605 25.54 -44.60 -1.48
N ASP A 606 25.57 -43.27 -1.41
CA ASP A 606 24.77 -42.40 -2.28
C ASP A 606 25.12 -42.60 -3.77
N ILE A 607 26.41 -42.67 -4.12
CA ILE A 607 26.86 -42.92 -5.51
C ILE A 607 26.29 -44.24 -6.03
N ASN A 608 26.35 -45.31 -5.21
CA ASN A 608 25.81 -46.61 -5.59
C ASN A 608 24.28 -46.55 -5.80
N ILE A 609 23.55 -45.89 -4.90
CA ILE A 609 22.10 -45.73 -5.00
C ILE A 609 21.72 -44.93 -6.26
N LEU A 610 22.37 -43.79 -6.49
CA LEU A 610 22.13 -42.95 -7.67
C LEU A 610 22.47 -43.70 -8.97
N GLY A 611 23.56 -44.46 -8.99
CA GLY A 611 23.93 -45.33 -10.11
C GLY A 611 22.90 -46.42 -10.39
N ASN A 612 22.34 -47.04 -9.35
CA ASN A 612 21.26 -48.03 -9.48
C ASN A 612 20.00 -47.41 -10.08
N ILE A 613 19.56 -46.26 -9.57
CA ILE A 613 18.41 -45.52 -10.12
C ILE A 613 18.67 -45.19 -11.60
N TYR A 614 19.85 -44.66 -11.93
CA TYR A 614 20.20 -44.29 -13.31
C TYR A 614 20.17 -45.49 -14.27
N ASN A 615 20.69 -46.65 -13.84
CA ASN A 615 20.64 -47.88 -14.63
C ASN A 615 19.21 -48.37 -14.87
N GLN A 616 18.32 -48.28 -13.87
CA GLN A 616 16.90 -48.60 -14.04
C GLN A 616 16.23 -47.68 -15.06
N LEU A 617 16.51 -46.37 -15.01
CA LEU A 617 15.99 -45.40 -15.98
C LEU A 617 16.48 -45.69 -17.40
N LEU A 618 17.74 -46.07 -17.58
CA LEU A 618 18.27 -46.48 -18.89
C LEU A 618 17.58 -47.73 -19.44
N GLN A 619 17.25 -48.69 -18.57
CA GLN A 619 16.53 -49.90 -18.98
C GLN A 619 15.10 -49.58 -19.44
N ILE A 620 14.39 -48.73 -18.69
CA ILE A 620 13.05 -48.26 -19.08
C ILE A 620 13.10 -47.56 -20.44
N LYS A 621 14.08 -46.67 -20.63
CA LYS A 621 14.23 -45.94 -21.89
C LYS A 621 14.44 -46.88 -23.07
N LYS A 622 15.27 -47.92 -22.91
CA LYS A 622 15.46 -48.96 -23.93
C LYS A 622 14.17 -49.73 -24.24
N ASN A 623 13.37 -50.04 -23.22
CA ASN A 623 12.10 -50.74 -23.41
C ASN A 623 11.07 -49.88 -24.16
N VAL A 624 11.02 -48.57 -23.85
CA VAL A 624 10.17 -47.61 -24.56
C VAL A 624 10.61 -47.47 -26.03
N GLU A 625 11.92 -47.36 -26.29
CA GLU A 625 12.48 -47.31 -27.65
C GLU A 625 12.21 -48.60 -28.45
N ALA A 626 12.20 -49.75 -27.77
CA ALA A 626 11.86 -51.04 -28.37
C ALA A 626 10.34 -51.28 -28.54
N GLY A 627 9.49 -50.31 -28.17
CA GLY A 627 8.03 -50.43 -28.22
C GLY A 627 7.44 -51.44 -27.22
N GLN A 628 8.24 -51.91 -26.26
CA GLN A 628 7.82 -52.84 -25.21
C GLN A 628 7.17 -52.12 -24.02
N ASP A 629 7.34 -50.81 -23.94
CA ASP A 629 6.76 -49.93 -22.94
C ASP A 629 6.35 -48.60 -23.56
N SER A 630 5.52 -47.80 -22.87
CA SER A 630 5.06 -46.51 -23.35
C SER A 630 4.97 -45.48 -22.23
N ASP A 631 5.35 -44.24 -22.53
CA ASP A 631 5.10 -43.11 -21.63
C ASP A 631 3.59 -42.82 -21.61
N LEU A 632 2.91 -43.34 -20.58
CA LEU A 632 1.47 -43.17 -20.37
C LEU A 632 1.07 -41.71 -20.23
N LYS A 633 1.93 -40.86 -19.64
CA LYS A 633 1.65 -39.43 -19.48
C LYS A 633 1.62 -38.75 -20.85
N LEU A 634 2.62 -39.04 -21.69
CA LEU A 634 2.67 -38.54 -23.07
C LEU A 634 1.49 -39.06 -23.90
N ALA A 635 1.13 -40.35 -23.76
CA ALA A 635 0.01 -40.95 -24.49
C ALA A 635 -1.32 -40.30 -24.11
N VAL A 636 -1.62 -40.17 -22.82
CA VAL A 636 -2.83 -39.49 -22.32
C VAL A 636 -2.83 -38.01 -22.73
N PHE A 637 -1.68 -37.35 -22.68
CA PHE A 637 -1.55 -35.97 -23.12
C PHE A 637 -1.85 -35.81 -24.62
N LYS A 638 -1.31 -36.69 -25.48
CA LYS A 638 -1.61 -36.72 -26.92
C LYS A 638 -3.11 -36.96 -27.19
N GLN A 639 -3.76 -37.83 -26.42
CA GLN A 639 -5.20 -38.08 -26.51
C GLN A 639 -6.03 -36.86 -26.09
N LEU A 640 -5.64 -36.18 -25.01
CA LEU A 640 -6.30 -34.94 -24.56
C LEU A 640 -6.27 -33.87 -25.65
N LEU A 641 -5.09 -33.62 -26.23
CA LEU A 641 -4.91 -32.64 -27.29
C LEU A 641 -5.79 -32.98 -28.51
N LYS A 642 -5.82 -34.27 -28.89
CA LYS A 642 -6.61 -34.76 -30.02
C LYS A 642 -8.11 -34.63 -29.80
N ASN A 643 -8.61 -35.02 -28.63
CA ASN A 643 -10.05 -35.18 -28.41
C ASN A 643 -10.73 -33.86 -28.00
N GLU A 644 -10.06 -33.02 -27.22
CA GLU A 644 -10.69 -31.81 -26.65
C GLU A 644 -10.20 -30.50 -27.26
N LEU A 645 -8.96 -30.46 -27.76
CA LEU A 645 -8.27 -29.20 -28.07
C LEU A 645 -7.82 -29.09 -29.54
N LYS A 646 -8.17 -30.05 -30.40
CA LYS A 646 -7.84 -30.01 -31.82
C LYS A 646 -8.38 -28.72 -32.46
N GLY A 647 -7.53 -28.05 -33.24
CA GLY A 647 -7.84 -26.78 -33.91
C GLY A 647 -7.82 -25.54 -33.00
N GLN A 648 -7.54 -25.69 -31.71
CA GLN A 648 -7.40 -24.57 -30.80
C GLN A 648 -5.95 -24.08 -30.69
N LYS A 649 -5.77 -22.85 -30.19
CA LYS A 649 -4.46 -22.35 -29.76
C LYS A 649 -4.16 -22.88 -28.37
N ILE A 650 -3.14 -23.73 -28.27
CA ILE A 650 -2.82 -24.45 -27.03
C ILE A 650 -1.53 -23.90 -26.45
N LEU A 651 -1.56 -23.56 -25.17
CA LEU A 651 -0.38 -23.13 -24.44
C LEU A 651 -0.16 -24.09 -23.25
N VAL A 652 1.00 -24.73 -23.24
CA VAL A 652 1.35 -25.77 -22.27
C VAL A 652 2.39 -25.19 -21.32
N PHE A 653 2.09 -25.17 -20.04
CA PHE A 653 3.05 -24.81 -18.99
C PHE A 653 3.58 -26.08 -18.35
N SER A 654 4.91 -26.16 -18.22
CA SER A 654 5.61 -27.22 -17.49
C SER A 654 6.48 -26.57 -16.42
N TYR A 655 6.60 -27.25 -15.28
CA TYR A 655 7.44 -26.78 -14.18
C TYR A 655 8.93 -26.88 -14.51
N PHE A 656 9.34 -27.88 -15.30
CA PHE A 656 10.75 -28.12 -15.63
C PHE A 656 11.01 -27.97 -17.13
N LYS A 657 12.14 -27.33 -17.47
CA LYS A 657 12.64 -27.19 -18.85
C LYS A 657 12.80 -28.54 -19.55
N ASP A 658 13.42 -29.50 -18.88
CA ASP A 658 13.68 -30.85 -19.42
C ASP A 658 12.40 -31.56 -19.88
N THR A 659 11.28 -31.34 -19.17
CA THR A 659 9.96 -31.86 -19.57
C THR A 659 9.42 -31.17 -20.82
N THR A 660 9.58 -29.85 -20.94
CA THR A 660 9.19 -29.09 -22.14
C THR A 660 9.97 -29.56 -23.37
N ASP A 661 11.29 -29.75 -23.22
CA ASP A 661 12.16 -30.22 -24.30
C ASP A 661 11.76 -31.62 -24.76
N TYR A 662 11.46 -32.52 -23.81
CA TYR A 662 10.96 -33.85 -24.11
C TYR A 662 9.64 -33.83 -24.88
N LEU A 663 8.63 -33.13 -24.36
CA LEU A 663 7.31 -33.05 -25.00
C LEU A 663 7.42 -32.47 -26.41
N TYR A 664 8.22 -31.41 -26.58
CA TYR A 664 8.44 -30.79 -27.88
C TYR A 664 8.99 -31.79 -28.91
N ASN A 665 10.05 -32.52 -28.55
CA ASN A 665 10.68 -33.49 -29.45
C ASN A 665 9.75 -34.67 -29.74
N GLN A 666 9.02 -35.17 -28.74
CA GLN A 666 8.12 -36.33 -28.90
C GLN A 666 6.84 -36.04 -29.68
N LEU A 667 6.36 -34.81 -29.66
CA LEU A 667 5.24 -34.39 -30.50
C LEU A 667 5.67 -34.20 -31.95
N LEU A 668 6.87 -33.68 -32.18
CA LEU A 668 7.41 -33.49 -33.54
C LEU A 668 7.85 -34.79 -34.21
N ALA A 669 8.27 -35.80 -33.44
CA ALA A 669 8.70 -37.09 -33.98
C ALA A 669 7.54 -38.03 -34.37
N ASP A 670 6.30 -37.71 -34.00
CA ASP A 670 5.12 -38.56 -34.23
C ASP A 670 4.30 -38.04 -35.42
N ASP A 671 4.70 -38.46 -36.63
CA ASP A 671 4.08 -38.03 -37.89
C ASP A 671 2.58 -38.38 -37.96
N ASP A 672 2.17 -39.52 -37.41
CA ASP A 672 0.78 -39.95 -37.43
C ASP A 672 -0.07 -39.09 -36.51
N TRP A 673 0.44 -38.75 -35.32
CA TRP A 673 -0.22 -37.80 -34.44
C TRP A 673 -0.29 -36.39 -35.06
N LEU A 674 0.77 -35.92 -35.72
CA LEU A 674 0.78 -34.62 -36.42
C LEU A 674 -0.27 -34.56 -37.54
N LYS A 675 -0.39 -35.63 -38.34
CA LYS A 675 -1.45 -35.75 -39.37
C LYS A 675 -2.84 -35.71 -38.74
N VAL A 676 -3.05 -36.44 -37.64
CA VAL A 676 -4.33 -36.45 -36.93
C VAL A 676 -4.67 -35.07 -36.35
N MET A 677 -3.68 -34.29 -35.93
CA MET A 677 -3.85 -32.94 -35.41
C MET A 677 -3.98 -31.85 -36.48
N SER A 678 -3.80 -32.20 -37.75
CA SER A 678 -3.94 -31.24 -38.84
C SER A 678 -5.34 -30.62 -38.93
N THR A 679 -5.36 -29.36 -39.34
CA THR A 679 -6.57 -28.55 -39.62
C THR A 679 -6.37 -27.85 -40.94
N ASP A 680 -7.37 -27.90 -41.83
CA ASP A 680 -7.32 -27.29 -43.16
C ASP A 680 -6.05 -27.68 -43.96
N GLU A 681 -5.71 -28.98 -43.95
CA GLU A 681 -4.53 -29.56 -44.62
C GLU A 681 -3.18 -29.01 -44.14
N ARG A 682 -3.15 -28.26 -43.03
CA ARG A 682 -1.94 -27.73 -42.42
C ARG A 682 -1.60 -28.49 -41.15
N LEU A 683 -0.33 -28.88 -41.03
CA LEU A 683 0.21 -29.45 -39.80
C LEU A 683 0.20 -28.40 -38.68
N PRO A 684 0.01 -28.83 -37.41
CA PRO A 684 0.10 -27.93 -36.28
C PRO A 684 1.51 -27.34 -36.18
N ILE A 685 1.61 -26.03 -35.94
CA ILE A 685 2.88 -25.36 -35.66
C ILE A 685 3.14 -25.48 -34.17
N ILE A 686 4.18 -26.24 -33.80
CA ILE A 686 4.57 -26.48 -32.42
C ILE A 686 5.88 -25.76 -32.15
N ASP A 687 5.93 -25.04 -31.04
CA ASP A 687 7.09 -24.24 -30.64
C ASP A 687 7.29 -24.28 -29.12
N LYS A 688 8.54 -24.19 -28.67
CA LYS A 688 8.91 -24.10 -27.26
C LYS A 688 9.56 -22.77 -26.89
N ILE A 689 9.33 -22.34 -25.66
CA ILE A 689 10.00 -21.20 -25.02
C ILE A 689 10.56 -21.71 -23.69
N THR A 690 11.85 -21.52 -23.48
CA THR A 690 12.60 -21.87 -22.26
C THR A 690 13.42 -20.66 -21.79
N GLY A 691 14.03 -20.75 -20.60
CA GLY A 691 14.93 -19.70 -20.08
C GLY A 691 16.07 -19.33 -21.05
N GLU A 692 16.52 -20.28 -21.87
CA GLU A 692 17.57 -20.10 -22.87
C GLU A 692 17.09 -19.50 -24.19
N THR A 693 15.77 -19.40 -24.42
CA THR A 693 15.25 -18.87 -25.68
C THR A 693 15.57 -17.37 -25.79
N PRO A 694 16.32 -16.94 -26.83
CA PRO A 694 16.69 -15.54 -27.01
C PRO A 694 15.47 -14.62 -27.10
N GLY A 695 15.58 -13.39 -26.60
CA GLY A 695 14.47 -12.43 -26.54
C GLY A 695 13.79 -12.20 -27.89
N LYS A 696 14.57 -12.03 -28.97
CA LYS A 696 14.04 -11.82 -30.32
C LYS A 696 13.23 -13.02 -30.83
N GLN A 697 13.75 -14.24 -30.67
CA GLN A 697 13.03 -15.46 -31.05
C GLN A 697 11.76 -15.63 -30.21
N ARG A 698 11.81 -15.27 -28.92
CA ARG A 698 10.64 -15.32 -28.05
C ARG A 698 9.55 -14.35 -28.54
N GLU A 699 9.91 -13.14 -28.94
CA GLU A 699 8.96 -12.17 -29.53
C GLU A 699 8.28 -12.72 -30.78
N GLU A 700 9.06 -13.25 -31.72
CA GLU A 700 8.54 -13.82 -32.98
C GLU A 700 7.54 -14.95 -32.71
N LYS A 701 7.87 -15.85 -31.77
CA LYS A 701 6.99 -16.95 -31.35
C LYS A 701 5.69 -16.46 -30.72
N VAL A 702 5.77 -15.47 -29.83
CA VAL A 702 4.59 -14.90 -29.15
C VAL A 702 3.71 -14.13 -30.14
N LYS A 703 4.31 -13.33 -31.03
CA LYS A 703 3.60 -12.63 -32.12
C LYS A 703 2.85 -13.62 -33.01
N ARG A 704 3.49 -14.71 -33.42
CA ARG A 704 2.84 -15.75 -34.24
C ARG A 704 1.72 -16.47 -33.49
N PHE A 705 1.91 -16.78 -32.20
CA PHE A 705 0.88 -17.46 -31.41
C PHE A 705 -0.36 -16.57 -31.19
N ALA A 706 -0.16 -15.29 -30.89
CA ALA A 706 -1.22 -14.34 -30.59
C ALA A 706 -1.09 -13.04 -31.42
N PRO A 707 -1.30 -13.09 -32.74
CA PRO A 707 -1.04 -11.96 -33.63
C PRO A 707 -1.89 -10.75 -33.25
N LYS A 708 -3.21 -10.92 -33.09
CA LYS A 708 -4.16 -9.86 -32.68
C LYS A 708 -3.76 -9.09 -31.42
N ALA A 709 -3.16 -9.78 -30.44
CA ALA A 709 -2.76 -9.16 -29.17
C ALA A 709 -1.39 -8.46 -29.25
N ASN A 710 -0.62 -8.72 -30.31
CA ASN A 710 0.74 -8.22 -30.51
C ASN A 710 0.90 -7.42 -31.82
N ILE A 711 -0.21 -6.98 -32.43
CA ILE A 711 -0.21 -6.08 -33.60
C ILE A 711 0.33 -4.73 -33.16
N GLN A 712 1.39 -4.25 -33.83
CA GLN A 712 2.12 -3.03 -33.49
C GLN A 712 1.90 -1.91 -34.53
N SER A 713 1.30 -2.18 -35.69
CA SER A 713 0.98 -1.17 -36.70
C SER A 713 -0.24 -1.56 -37.54
N GLU A 714 -0.86 -0.58 -38.21
CA GLU A 714 -1.94 -0.82 -39.18
C GLU A 714 -1.46 -1.67 -40.38
N GLN A 715 -0.17 -1.63 -40.71
CA GLN A 715 0.43 -2.49 -41.74
C GLN A 715 0.57 -3.96 -41.30
N GLU A 716 0.86 -4.21 -40.02
CA GLU A 716 0.83 -5.57 -39.44
C GLU A 716 -0.60 -6.13 -39.30
N GLN A 717 -1.61 -5.28 -39.43
CA GLN A 717 -3.03 -5.65 -39.31
C GLN A 717 -3.62 -6.17 -40.64
N GLN A 718 -2.96 -5.89 -41.76
CA GLN A 718 -3.36 -6.29 -43.12
C GLN A 718 -2.68 -7.59 -43.60
N ASN A 719 -1.62 -8.04 -42.91
CA ASN A 719 -0.91 -9.30 -43.15
C ASN A 719 -1.28 -10.36 -42.12
#